data_AF-R6GXS8-F1
#
_entry.id   AF-R6GXS8-F1
#
_cell.length_a   1.000
_cell.length_b   1.000
_cell.length_c   1.000
_cell.angle_alpha   90.00
_cell.angle_beta   90.00
_cell.angle_gamma   90.00
#
_symmetry.space_group_name_H-M   'P 1'
#
loop_
_entity.id
_entity.type
_entity.pdbx_description
1 polymer ?
#
loop_
_entity_poly.entity_id
_entity_poly.type
_entity_poly.pdbx_seq_one_letter_code
_entity_poly.pdbx_strand_id
1 'polypeptide(L)'
;MASYEYAGNNGYLSKMTNANGDYETYTYDRYGRIVTIEHRTKNGTLNYTEVYVYDGNGNTGRCKVMDGSGNVTDDYRYEYDSLGRLIRSSQVSDGETVLRTEHIYDADNRLTGQSYQLGASSFSESYEYNKNDGSMKSMDTANGDTLSFTYDAIKRLESVAAGSRYTKTYGYRTISGSQTTTQISSLAYSGFTGAPTYRYAYTANGNVKSVQNPNGSSTTYTYDTQGQLTKAVDENWATTYNYTYDAAGNILSKSLWSDFNGSEGSLSYTYGNESWPDLLTAVNGQKIAYEGQTYNSAANTVSGTVVSGNPISYFNGNTRWSFTWENGRQLATASSSIGNTDTTIDYAYDLNGYRTSKTVITKTYETVPVHNYVTTVVAATCNEGGYTLHECACGESYRTDETAALGHNYVESGLETYTCTRCGDTYTNHTHSYTETVVAPTCTEDGYTLHACACGYSYQDNAVSKLGHRFIVIAEDGSNATYRCTRCGHTYTSPISIIDPPNPPVSQYSLGDEAATTGCGSERVLKSTVTEEHSYIYAGGRLLRETITTTAANGTVTTKVLDFAYDAQGTPYSLTYTNGTASPVTYYYITNLQGDVTYLINGGGTMVASYSYDPYGQIQQTTGSMAQINPLRYRGYYYDSDTEFYYLQSRYYDAAICRFINADSYASTGQGFLGCNMFAYCRNSPIFNEDPTGDLDWGCLIKGAGRLVTGITAVVVGAAVCIAGAPVTMIVAAGVTIAAGALTVANGSADIQQAATGNNYIRDSVFNGNQSAYNVYSGAVETVAVIGTAVCGNYLRNTCTMKGATPGSEGKTTLQPGQQLDRYGSEYGRYLTDPGTSADQLALTPGNTGNLTSYVVNKPFTVSTGTVAACEWGAGGGVQYFTWRSVKRLIQFGFISPI
;
A
#
# COMPACT_ATOMS: atom_id res chain seq x y z
N MET A 1 3.27 7.99 19.40
CA MET A 1 4.57 7.28 19.43
C MET A 1 4.40 6.02 20.26
N ALA A 2 5.18 4.96 20.03
CA ALA A 2 5.16 3.76 20.87
C ALA A 2 5.92 4.00 22.20
N SER A 3 5.55 3.28 23.26
CA SER A 3 6.27 3.24 24.53
C SER A 3 6.87 1.86 24.80
N TYR A 4 8.00 1.84 25.51
CA TYR A 4 8.78 0.63 25.76
C TYR A 4 9.03 0.47 27.26
N GLU A 5 8.83 -0.73 27.78
CA GLU A 5 9.12 -1.11 29.16
C GLU A 5 10.23 -2.18 29.16
N TYR A 6 11.18 -2.07 30.09
CA TYR A 6 12.33 -2.98 30.18
C TYR A 6 12.40 -3.67 31.55
N ALA A 7 12.82 -4.94 31.55
CA ALA A 7 12.99 -5.73 32.76
C ALA A 7 14.16 -5.22 33.62
N GLY A 8 13.91 -4.99 34.92
CA GLY A 8 14.84 -4.30 35.82
C GLY A 8 16.19 -5.00 36.08
N ASN A 9 16.32 -6.31 35.80
CA ASN A 9 17.51 -7.09 36.15
C ASN A 9 18.48 -7.34 34.98
N ASN A 10 18.03 -7.23 33.72
CA ASN A 10 18.83 -7.54 32.54
C ASN A 10 18.61 -6.57 31.36
N GLY A 11 17.69 -5.62 31.47
CA GLY A 11 17.43 -4.60 30.46
C GLY A 11 16.74 -5.12 29.19
N TYR A 12 16.18 -6.33 29.21
CA TYR A 12 15.41 -6.85 28.06
C TYR A 12 14.06 -6.16 27.96
N LEU A 13 13.58 -5.96 26.73
CA LEU A 13 12.28 -5.35 26.46
C LEU A 13 11.17 -6.26 27.00
N SER A 14 10.42 -5.85 28.01
CA SER A 14 9.32 -6.65 28.56
C SER A 14 7.99 -6.36 27.88
N LYS A 15 7.78 -5.13 27.40
CA LYS A 15 6.53 -4.71 26.76
C LYS A 15 6.75 -3.54 25.80
N MET A 16 6.08 -3.59 24.67
CA MET A 16 5.97 -2.49 23.72
C MET A 16 4.49 -2.12 23.60
N THR A 17 4.13 -0.86 23.80
CA THR A 17 2.76 -0.36 23.60
C THR A 17 2.74 0.58 22.42
N ASN A 18 1.93 0.22 21.42
CA ASN A 18 1.70 1.02 20.23
C ASN A 18 0.90 2.29 20.56
N ALA A 19 0.94 3.25 19.63
CA ALA A 19 0.28 4.53 19.80
C ALA A 19 -1.24 4.38 19.99
N ASN A 20 -1.88 3.42 19.31
CA ASN A 20 -3.31 3.11 19.42
C ASN A 20 -3.69 2.39 20.74
N GLY A 21 -2.71 2.04 21.57
CA GLY A 21 -2.87 1.37 22.86
C GLY A 21 -2.73 -0.16 22.80
N ASP A 22 -2.73 -0.77 21.62
CA ASP A 22 -2.40 -2.19 21.48
C ASP A 22 -0.96 -2.43 21.91
N TYR A 23 -0.65 -3.61 22.42
CA TYR A 23 0.66 -3.87 22.98
C TYR A 23 1.12 -5.31 22.81
N GLU A 24 2.44 -5.45 22.79
CA GLU A 24 3.16 -6.70 22.76
C GLU A 24 3.85 -6.93 24.11
N THR A 25 3.86 -8.16 24.61
CA THR A 25 4.69 -8.54 25.77
C THR A 25 5.65 -9.66 25.39
N TYR A 26 6.85 -9.60 25.95
CA TYR A 26 7.96 -10.49 25.56
C TYR A 26 8.45 -11.32 26.74
N THR A 27 8.73 -12.60 26.47
CA THR A 27 9.46 -13.47 27.41
C THR A 27 10.75 -13.98 26.79
N TYR A 28 11.70 -14.38 27.64
CA TYR A 28 13.04 -14.75 27.22
C TYR A 28 13.49 -16.05 27.87
N ASP A 29 14.35 -16.79 27.16
CA ASP A 29 15.05 -17.93 27.73
C ASP A 29 16.30 -17.50 28.53
N ARG A 30 17.00 -18.50 29.11
CA ARG A 30 18.23 -18.26 29.89
C ARG A 30 19.39 -17.65 29.09
N TYR A 31 19.30 -17.62 27.76
CA TYR A 31 20.30 -17.07 26.85
C TYR A 31 19.90 -15.68 26.33
N GLY A 32 18.76 -15.14 26.78
CA GLY A 32 18.26 -13.83 26.36
C GLY A 32 17.62 -13.83 24.98
N ARG A 33 17.18 -15.00 24.48
CA ARG A 33 16.45 -15.12 23.21
C ARG A 33 14.95 -15.09 23.48
N ILE A 34 14.16 -14.49 22.58
CA ILE A 34 12.71 -14.35 22.74
C ILE A 34 12.05 -15.73 22.70
N VAL A 35 11.21 -16.06 23.68
CA VAL A 35 10.47 -17.32 23.71
C VAL A 35 9.02 -17.11 23.33
N THR A 36 8.39 -16.06 23.84
CA THR A 36 7.02 -15.72 23.47
C THR A 36 6.86 -14.24 23.19
N ILE A 37 5.98 -13.93 22.24
CA ILE A 37 5.43 -12.59 22.01
C ILE A 37 3.91 -12.71 22.10
N GLU A 38 3.29 -12.03 23.05
CA GLU A 38 1.81 -11.95 23.12
C GLU A 38 1.34 -10.63 22.52
N HIS A 39 0.46 -10.70 21.52
CA HIS A 39 -0.19 -9.54 20.92
C HIS A 39 -1.54 -9.29 21.57
N ARG A 40 -1.71 -8.13 22.18
CA ARG A 40 -2.91 -7.79 22.96
C ARG A 40 -3.50 -6.46 22.50
N THR A 41 -4.83 -6.41 22.48
CA THR A 41 -5.55 -5.15 22.30
C THR A 41 -5.31 -4.20 23.47
N LYS A 42 -5.59 -2.91 23.29
CA LYS A 42 -5.58 -1.91 24.37
C LYS A 42 -6.38 -2.29 25.63
N ASN A 43 -7.40 -3.13 25.50
CA ASN A 43 -8.25 -3.59 26.61
C ASN A 43 -7.71 -4.86 27.29
N GLY A 44 -6.58 -5.39 26.82
CA GLY A 44 -5.92 -6.58 27.35
C GLY A 44 -6.40 -7.92 26.78
N THR A 45 -7.35 -7.91 25.86
CA THR A 45 -7.75 -9.11 25.09
C THR A 45 -6.55 -9.62 24.29
N LEU A 46 -6.24 -10.91 24.44
CA LEU A 46 -5.19 -11.59 23.66
C LEU A 46 -5.70 -11.86 22.24
N ASN A 47 -4.97 -11.36 21.24
CA ASN A 47 -5.23 -11.64 19.83
C ASN A 47 -4.61 -12.99 19.46
N TYR A 48 -3.28 -13.05 19.55
CA TYR A 48 -2.51 -14.25 19.31
C TYR A 48 -1.17 -14.23 20.07
N THR A 49 -0.55 -15.40 20.20
CA THR A 49 0.77 -15.59 20.80
C THR A 49 1.70 -16.24 19.82
N GLU A 50 2.89 -15.67 19.67
CA GLU A 50 4.01 -16.29 18.97
C GLU A 50 4.87 -17.08 19.95
N VAL A 51 5.30 -18.29 19.59
CA VAL A 51 6.17 -19.13 20.41
C VAL A 51 7.36 -19.61 19.59
N TYR A 52 8.54 -19.13 19.98
CA TYR A 52 9.80 -19.40 19.32
C TYR A 52 10.55 -20.58 19.94
N VAL A 53 11.06 -21.46 19.08
CA VAL A 53 11.94 -22.56 19.46
C VAL A 53 13.22 -22.47 18.64
N TYR A 54 14.36 -22.57 19.33
CA TYR A 54 15.68 -22.46 18.74
C TYR A 54 16.38 -23.81 18.61
N ASP A 55 17.21 -23.95 17.58
CA ASP A 55 18.12 -25.07 17.44
C ASP A 55 19.32 -24.96 18.42
N GLY A 56 20.20 -25.96 18.39
CA GLY A 56 21.40 -26.01 19.24
C GLY A 56 22.44 -24.93 18.94
N ASN A 57 22.39 -24.31 17.75
CA ASN A 57 23.27 -23.23 17.31
C ASN A 57 22.67 -21.84 17.61
N GLY A 58 21.41 -21.79 18.05
CA GLY A 58 20.69 -20.58 18.39
C GLY A 58 19.90 -19.95 17.24
N ASN A 59 19.81 -20.62 16.09
CA ASN A 59 18.91 -20.20 15.01
C ASN A 59 17.46 -20.52 15.37
N THR A 60 16.52 -19.72 14.89
CA THR A 60 15.09 -20.01 15.07
C THR A 60 14.73 -21.25 14.26
N GLY A 61 14.43 -22.38 14.90
CA GLY A 61 14.01 -23.60 14.21
C GLY A 61 12.51 -23.68 13.98
N ARG A 62 11.71 -23.01 14.81
CA ARG A 62 10.24 -23.00 14.71
C ARG A 62 9.62 -21.76 15.36
N CYS A 63 8.54 -21.26 14.78
CA CYS A 63 7.64 -20.29 15.40
C CYS A 63 6.19 -20.78 15.28
N LYS A 64 5.47 -20.90 16.39
CA LYS A 64 4.03 -21.21 16.39
C LYS A 64 3.23 -19.95 16.68
N VAL A 65 2.17 -19.72 15.92
CA VAL A 65 1.14 -18.73 16.21
C VAL A 65 -0.05 -19.45 16.82
N MET A 66 -0.49 -18.97 17.99
CA MET A 66 -1.64 -19.52 18.71
C MET A 66 -2.71 -18.45 18.91
N ASP A 67 -3.97 -18.79 18.64
CA ASP A 67 -5.10 -17.91 18.92
C ASP A 67 -5.30 -17.68 20.43
N GLY A 68 -6.24 -16.78 20.79
CA GLY A 68 -6.60 -16.51 22.18
C GLY A 68 -7.14 -17.71 22.97
N SER A 69 -7.50 -18.82 22.30
CA SER A 69 -7.95 -20.08 22.90
C SER A 69 -6.82 -21.12 23.05
N GLY A 70 -5.61 -20.81 22.54
CA GLY A 70 -4.44 -21.70 22.56
C GLY A 70 -4.37 -22.69 21.40
N ASN A 71 -5.23 -22.58 20.38
CA ASN A 71 -5.12 -23.40 19.17
C ASN A 71 -4.00 -22.86 18.29
N VAL A 72 -3.20 -23.75 17.71
CA VAL A 72 -2.16 -23.36 16.74
C VAL A 72 -2.84 -23.03 15.41
N THR A 73 -2.81 -21.76 15.00
CA THR A 73 -3.31 -21.31 13.70
C THR A 73 -2.22 -21.43 12.63
N ASP A 74 -0.98 -21.09 12.99
CA ASP A 74 0.17 -21.17 12.08
C ASP A 74 1.40 -21.77 12.76
N ASP A 75 2.19 -22.48 11.95
CA ASP A 75 3.42 -23.14 12.37
C ASP A 75 4.49 -22.96 11.29
N TYR A 76 5.41 -22.04 11.57
CA TYR A 76 6.57 -21.74 10.75
C TYR A 76 7.75 -22.62 11.19
N ARG A 77 8.35 -23.33 10.24
CA ARG A 77 9.49 -24.23 10.47
C ARG A 77 10.66 -23.78 9.63
N TYR A 78 11.85 -23.80 10.22
CA TYR A 78 13.09 -23.41 9.55
C TYR A 78 14.15 -24.47 9.78
N GLU A 79 14.85 -24.80 8.70
CA GLU A 79 15.91 -25.80 8.72
C GLU A 79 17.16 -25.24 8.08
N TYR A 80 18.29 -25.50 8.74
CA TYR A 80 19.59 -24.96 8.39
C TYR A 80 20.56 -26.09 8.10
N ASP A 81 21.51 -25.85 7.21
CA ASP A 81 22.66 -26.75 7.06
C ASP A 81 23.70 -26.53 8.17
N SER A 82 24.79 -27.30 8.12
CA SER A 82 25.88 -27.22 9.11
C SER A 82 26.65 -25.88 9.08
N LEU A 83 26.44 -25.04 8.06
CA LEU A 83 27.02 -23.69 7.97
C LEU A 83 26.02 -22.62 8.46
N GLY A 84 24.84 -23.01 8.95
CA GLY A 84 23.80 -22.10 9.41
C GLY A 84 23.01 -21.44 8.28
N ARG A 85 23.12 -21.94 7.05
CA ARG A 85 22.36 -21.40 5.91
C ARG A 85 20.98 -22.02 5.86
N LEU A 86 19.95 -21.22 5.62
CA LEU A 86 18.55 -21.68 5.57
C LEU A 86 18.33 -22.55 4.32
N ILE A 87 18.14 -23.86 4.49
CA ILE A 87 17.91 -24.80 3.39
C ILE A 87 16.43 -25.09 3.16
N ARG A 88 15.58 -24.90 4.18
CA ARG A 88 14.13 -25.06 4.05
C ARG A 88 13.38 -24.16 5.02
N SER A 89 12.29 -23.57 4.55
CA SER A 89 11.24 -23.01 5.40
C SER A 89 9.89 -23.62 5.04
N SER A 90 8.98 -23.70 6.01
CA SER A 90 7.59 -24.14 5.76
C SER A 90 6.64 -23.37 6.64
N GLN A 91 5.58 -22.83 6.05
CA GLN A 91 4.41 -22.30 6.76
C GLN A 91 3.32 -23.36 6.68
N VAL A 92 2.89 -23.80 7.85
CA VAL A 92 1.73 -24.68 8.00
C VAL A 92 0.62 -23.85 8.63
N SER A 93 -0.51 -23.70 7.95
CA SER A 93 -1.67 -22.96 8.44
C SER A 93 -2.83 -23.95 8.56
N ASP A 94 -3.51 -23.96 9.70
CA ASP A 94 -4.60 -24.90 10.02
C ASP A 94 -4.25 -26.39 9.76
N GLY A 95 -2.99 -26.75 10.01
CA GLY A 95 -2.47 -28.12 9.83
C GLY A 95 -2.04 -28.47 8.41
N GLU A 96 -2.29 -27.61 7.43
CA GLU A 96 -1.92 -27.81 6.02
C GLU A 96 -0.68 -26.99 5.63
N THR A 97 0.22 -27.58 4.85
CA THR A 97 1.39 -26.84 4.34
C THR A 97 0.95 -25.91 3.21
N VAL A 98 0.83 -24.62 3.51
CA VAL A 98 0.40 -23.60 2.54
C VAL A 98 1.57 -23.07 1.70
N LEU A 99 2.76 -23.01 2.30
CA LEU A 99 3.99 -22.61 1.64
C LEU A 99 5.16 -23.43 2.16
N ARG A 100 5.98 -23.94 1.25
CA ARG A 100 7.32 -24.44 1.56
C ARG A 100 8.33 -23.85 0.60
N THR A 101 9.45 -23.38 1.13
CA THR A 101 10.57 -22.88 0.34
C THR A 101 11.80 -23.72 0.61
N GLU A 102 12.55 -24.08 -0.42
CA GLU A 102 13.83 -24.78 -0.28
C GLU A 102 14.93 -24.04 -1.02
N HIS A 103 16.16 -24.11 -0.51
CA HIS A 103 17.33 -23.46 -1.07
C HIS A 103 18.48 -24.46 -1.23
N ILE A 104 19.19 -24.35 -2.35
CA ILE A 104 20.38 -25.13 -2.65
C ILE A 104 21.52 -24.14 -2.86
N TYR A 105 22.65 -24.39 -2.21
CA TYR A 105 23.82 -23.54 -2.29
C TYR A 105 25.03 -24.29 -2.85
N ASP A 106 25.91 -23.57 -3.54
CA ASP A 106 27.23 -24.07 -3.89
C ASP A 106 28.25 -23.94 -2.72
N ALA A 107 29.49 -24.35 -3.00
CA ALA A 107 30.61 -24.25 -2.06
C ALA A 107 31.05 -22.81 -1.76
N ASP A 108 30.67 -21.85 -2.59
CA ASP A 108 30.99 -20.42 -2.43
C ASP A 108 29.86 -19.66 -1.70
N ASN A 109 28.90 -20.38 -1.10
CA ASN A 109 27.71 -19.83 -0.45
C ASN A 109 26.77 -19.05 -1.39
N ARG A 110 26.74 -19.39 -2.67
CA ARG A 110 25.79 -18.81 -3.64
C ARG A 110 24.61 -19.74 -3.85
N LEU A 111 23.42 -19.16 -3.99
CA LEU A 111 22.19 -19.89 -4.24
C LEU A 111 22.21 -20.46 -5.67
N THR A 112 22.20 -21.77 -5.85
CA THR A 112 22.15 -22.43 -7.16
C THR A 112 20.76 -22.94 -7.54
N GLY A 113 19.85 -23.02 -6.57
CA GLY A 113 18.46 -23.35 -6.82
C GLY A 113 17.57 -22.98 -5.67
N GLN A 114 16.32 -22.66 -5.98
CA GLN A 114 15.27 -22.40 -5.02
C GLN A 114 13.96 -23.02 -5.51
N SER A 115 13.15 -23.54 -4.60
CA SER A 115 11.83 -24.04 -4.95
C SER A 115 10.77 -23.54 -3.98
N TYR A 116 9.55 -23.40 -4.48
CA TYR A 116 8.38 -22.97 -3.74
C TYR A 116 7.27 -23.99 -3.99
N GLN A 117 6.78 -24.63 -2.93
CA GLN A 117 5.59 -25.46 -2.99
C GLN A 117 4.41 -24.66 -2.42
N LEU A 118 3.42 -24.38 -3.26
CA LEU A 118 2.21 -23.62 -2.95
C LEU A 118 1.01 -24.57 -3.00
N GLY A 119 0.64 -25.13 -1.85
CA GLY A 119 -0.31 -26.26 -1.78
C GLY A 119 0.14 -27.41 -2.69
N ALA A 120 -0.67 -27.72 -3.72
CA ALA A 120 -0.37 -28.77 -4.71
C ALA A 120 0.55 -28.32 -5.87
N SER A 121 0.80 -27.01 -6.01
CA SER A 121 1.65 -26.45 -7.08
C SER A 121 3.11 -26.35 -6.63
N SER A 122 4.05 -26.49 -7.55
CA SER A 122 5.48 -26.30 -7.29
C SER A 122 6.11 -25.42 -8.36
N PHE A 123 6.93 -24.47 -7.92
CA PHE A 123 7.73 -23.59 -8.73
C PHE A 123 9.19 -23.78 -8.37
N SER A 124 10.07 -23.64 -9.35
CA SER A 124 11.50 -23.77 -9.10
C SER A 124 12.27 -22.77 -9.93
N GLU A 125 13.33 -22.24 -9.33
CA GLU A 125 14.32 -21.39 -9.97
C GLU A 125 15.68 -22.06 -9.84
N SER A 126 16.51 -21.88 -10.86
CA SER A 126 17.88 -22.37 -10.89
C SER A 126 18.82 -21.23 -11.27
N TYR A 127 20.05 -21.24 -10.75
CA TYR A 127 21.03 -20.19 -11.04
C TYR A 127 22.37 -20.80 -11.42
N GLU A 128 22.90 -20.40 -12.56
CA GLU A 128 24.26 -20.73 -12.99
C GLU A 128 25.19 -19.54 -12.81
N TYR A 129 26.40 -19.80 -12.30
CA TYR A 129 27.45 -18.80 -12.15
C TYR A 129 28.70 -19.17 -12.95
N ASN A 130 29.43 -18.15 -13.40
CA ASN A 130 30.74 -18.32 -13.98
C ASN A 130 31.75 -18.70 -12.90
N LYS A 131 32.46 -19.82 -13.11
CA LYS A 131 33.43 -20.36 -12.14
C LYS A 131 34.65 -19.46 -11.90
N ASN A 132 34.98 -18.59 -12.84
CA ASN A 132 36.20 -17.78 -12.78
C ASN A 132 36.01 -16.47 -11.99
N ASP A 133 34.83 -15.84 -12.10
CA ASP A 133 34.56 -14.52 -11.53
C ASP A 133 33.28 -14.44 -10.68
N GLY A 134 32.49 -15.51 -10.62
CA GLY A 134 31.27 -15.60 -9.83
C GLY A 134 30.09 -14.80 -10.35
N SER A 135 30.19 -14.20 -11.55
CA SER A 135 29.08 -13.52 -12.21
C SER A 135 27.95 -14.51 -12.57
N MET A 136 26.70 -14.08 -12.49
CA MET A 136 25.54 -14.93 -12.85
C MET A 136 25.49 -15.10 -14.36
N LYS A 137 25.52 -16.34 -14.85
CA LYS A 137 25.47 -16.66 -16.28
C LYS A 137 24.04 -16.79 -16.78
N SER A 138 23.21 -17.52 -16.04
CA SER A 138 21.81 -17.72 -16.37
C SER A 138 20.97 -17.98 -15.13
N MET A 139 19.65 -17.78 -15.28
CA MET A 139 18.63 -18.11 -14.31
C MET A 139 17.48 -18.81 -15.02
N ASP A 140 17.07 -19.98 -14.55
CA ASP A 140 15.75 -20.52 -14.90
C ASP A 140 14.73 -19.93 -13.95
N THR A 141 13.67 -19.33 -14.49
CA THR A 141 12.62 -18.65 -13.73
C THR A 141 11.51 -19.61 -13.34
N ALA A 142 10.70 -19.22 -12.35
CA ALA A 142 9.57 -20.00 -11.85
C ALA A 142 8.54 -20.39 -12.93
N ASN A 143 8.44 -19.63 -14.02
CA ASN A 143 7.54 -19.92 -15.15
C ASN A 143 8.20 -20.79 -16.25
N GLY A 144 9.46 -21.23 -16.04
CA GLY A 144 10.19 -22.14 -16.94
C GLY A 144 10.97 -21.48 -18.07
N ASP A 145 11.10 -20.15 -18.09
CA ASP A 145 11.99 -19.46 -19.03
C ASP A 145 13.42 -19.42 -18.50
N THR A 146 14.39 -19.24 -19.40
CA THR A 146 15.79 -19.02 -19.03
C THR A 146 16.20 -17.58 -19.35
N LEU A 147 16.61 -16.84 -18.33
CA LEU A 147 17.28 -15.54 -18.45
C LEU A 147 18.77 -15.74 -18.60
N SER A 148 19.39 -15.09 -19.57
CA SER A 148 20.85 -15.09 -19.76
C SER A 148 21.42 -13.70 -19.52
N PHE A 149 22.56 -13.63 -18.83
CA PHE A 149 23.18 -12.37 -18.41
C PHE A 149 24.56 -12.22 -19.08
N THR A 150 24.83 -11.04 -19.63
CA THR A 150 26.16 -10.69 -20.16
C THR A 150 26.75 -9.51 -19.41
N TYR A 151 28.07 -9.41 -19.38
CA TYR A 151 28.77 -8.36 -18.64
C TYR A 151 29.84 -7.71 -19.50
N ASP A 152 30.08 -6.42 -19.25
CA ASP A 152 31.18 -5.70 -19.86
C ASP A 152 32.55 -6.12 -19.28
N ALA A 153 33.62 -5.54 -19.82
CA ALA A 153 35.00 -5.86 -19.43
C ALA A 153 35.31 -5.58 -17.94
N ILE A 154 34.57 -4.71 -17.27
CA ILE A 154 34.71 -4.40 -15.84
C ILE A 154 33.59 -5.01 -14.99
N LYS A 155 32.89 -6.02 -15.55
CA LYS A 155 31.90 -6.86 -14.90
C LYS A 155 30.61 -6.15 -14.50
N ARG A 156 30.23 -5.06 -15.15
CA ARG A 156 28.87 -4.51 -15.00
C ARG A 156 27.92 -5.23 -15.96
N LEU A 157 26.66 -5.42 -15.57
CA LEU A 157 25.71 -6.17 -16.40
C LEU A 157 25.35 -5.36 -17.65
N GLU A 158 25.62 -5.94 -18.80
CA GLU A 158 25.52 -5.32 -20.12
C GLU A 158 24.17 -5.67 -20.77
N SER A 159 23.72 -6.92 -20.63
CA SER A 159 22.40 -7.31 -21.12
C SER A 159 21.78 -8.47 -20.34
N VAL A 160 20.44 -8.50 -20.32
CA VAL A 160 19.62 -9.62 -19.89
C VAL A 160 18.77 -10.06 -21.07
N ALA A 161 18.94 -11.30 -21.52
CA ALA A 161 18.13 -11.90 -22.58
C ALA A 161 17.08 -12.83 -21.96
N ALA A 162 15.81 -12.53 -22.21
CA ALA A 162 14.66 -13.33 -21.81
C ALA A 162 14.32 -14.35 -22.90
N GLY A 163 15.24 -15.29 -23.15
CA GLY A 163 15.15 -16.21 -24.29
C GLY A 163 14.93 -15.48 -25.62
N SER A 164 13.91 -15.89 -26.38
CA SER A 164 13.50 -15.24 -27.63
C SER A 164 12.49 -14.10 -27.45
N ARG A 165 12.07 -13.79 -26.21
CA ARG A 165 11.00 -12.81 -25.94
C ARG A 165 11.49 -11.38 -26.11
N TYR A 166 12.58 -11.04 -25.43
CA TYR A 166 13.26 -9.77 -25.56
C TYR A 166 14.70 -9.82 -25.05
N THR A 167 15.50 -8.84 -25.43
CA THR A 167 16.79 -8.53 -24.79
C THR A 167 16.75 -7.13 -24.22
N LYS A 168 17.14 -6.98 -22.95
CA LYS A 168 17.26 -5.72 -22.21
C LYS A 168 18.74 -5.36 -22.09
N THR A 169 19.15 -4.25 -22.70
CA THR A 169 20.56 -3.82 -22.78
C THR A 169 20.79 -2.53 -22.00
N TYR A 170 21.91 -2.48 -21.28
CA TYR A 170 22.32 -1.36 -20.43
C TYR A 170 23.53 -0.65 -21.03
N GLY A 171 23.38 0.64 -21.30
CA GLY A 171 24.49 1.53 -21.66
C GLY A 171 24.87 2.39 -20.48
N TYR A 172 26.17 2.48 -20.19
CA TYR A 172 26.72 3.21 -19.06
C TYR A 172 27.26 4.58 -19.45
N ARG A 173 27.11 5.55 -18.55
CA ARG A 173 27.60 6.91 -18.74
C ARG A 173 29.14 6.96 -18.70
N THR A 174 29.73 7.61 -19.68
CA THR A 174 31.16 7.93 -19.76
C THR A 174 31.42 9.33 -19.20
N ILE A 175 32.42 9.48 -18.33
CA ILE A 175 32.86 10.79 -17.82
C ILE A 175 33.87 11.41 -18.79
N SER A 176 34.91 10.65 -19.16
CA SER A 176 35.96 11.09 -20.11
C SER A 176 36.75 9.90 -20.64
N GLY A 177 36.98 9.83 -21.96
CA GLY A 177 37.76 8.75 -22.58
C GLY A 177 37.19 7.37 -22.23
N SER A 178 38.00 6.50 -21.63
CA SER A 178 37.59 5.17 -21.14
C SER A 178 37.05 5.16 -19.70
N GLN A 179 36.96 6.30 -19.01
CA GLN A 179 36.42 6.38 -17.66
C GLN A 179 34.89 6.33 -17.70
N THR A 180 34.32 5.21 -17.29
CA THR A 180 32.87 4.99 -17.26
C THR A 180 32.36 4.87 -15.82
N THR A 181 31.06 5.10 -15.61
CA THR A 181 30.42 5.06 -14.29
C THR A 181 29.42 3.92 -14.21
N THR A 182 28.94 3.58 -13.02
CA THR A 182 27.82 2.63 -12.89
C THR A 182 26.47 3.25 -13.28
N GLN A 183 26.38 4.56 -13.52
CA GLN A 183 25.13 5.22 -13.93
C GLN A 183 24.73 4.80 -15.35
N ILE A 184 23.50 4.33 -15.50
CA ILE A 184 22.95 3.89 -16.79
C ILE A 184 22.53 5.12 -17.59
N SER A 185 23.13 5.35 -18.76
CA SER A 185 22.74 6.41 -19.70
C SER A 185 21.69 5.95 -20.72
N SER A 186 21.55 4.64 -20.95
CA SER A 186 20.51 4.10 -21.83
C SER A 186 20.04 2.72 -21.40
N LEU A 187 18.74 2.49 -21.48
CA LEU A 187 18.11 1.19 -21.30
C LEU A 187 17.30 0.87 -22.55
N ALA A 188 17.69 -0.17 -23.28
CA ALA A 188 17.07 -0.52 -24.56
C ALA A 188 16.53 -1.94 -24.54
N TYR A 189 15.30 -2.11 -25.00
CA TYR A 189 14.71 -3.41 -25.29
C TYR A 189 14.81 -3.71 -26.78
N SER A 190 14.94 -4.99 -27.13
CA SER A 190 14.88 -5.49 -28.50
C SER A 190 14.22 -6.88 -28.52
N GLY A 191 13.94 -7.42 -29.71
CA GLY A 191 13.33 -8.75 -29.88
C GLY A 191 11.82 -8.75 -30.11
N PHE A 192 11.16 -7.58 -30.05
CA PHE A 192 9.75 -7.42 -30.38
C PHE A 192 9.47 -6.08 -31.08
N THR A 193 8.34 -5.99 -31.76
CA THR A 193 7.92 -4.77 -32.48
C THR A 193 7.59 -3.65 -31.50
N GLY A 194 8.16 -2.46 -31.73
CA GLY A 194 7.94 -1.31 -30.85
C GLY A 194 8.74 -1.36 -29.55
N ALA A 195 9.80 -2.17 -29.48
CA ALA A 195 10.63 -2.28 -28.28
C ALA A 195 11.21 -0.92 -27.85
N PRO A 196 11.02 -0.52 -26.58
CA PRO A 196 11.34 0.83 -26.12
C PRO A 196 12.84 1.03 -25.88
N THR A 197 13.30 2.26 -26.07
CA THR A 197 14.61 2.74 -25.60
C THR A 197 14.42 3.98 -24.74
N TYR A 198 14.98 3.93 -23.54
CA TYR A 198 15.02 5.05 -22.59
C TYR A 198 16.44 5.60 -22.51
N ARG A 199 16.58 6.92 -22.39
CA ARG A 199 17.89 7.57 -22.17
C ARG A 199 17.85 8.46 -20.95
N TYR A 200 18.93 8.45 -20.19
CA TYR A 200 19.01 9.12 -18.89
C TYR A 200 20.16 10.13 -18.88
N ALA A 201 19.87 11.32 -18.40
CA ALA A 201 20.88 12.31 -18.04
C ALA A 201 20.85 12.55 -16.54
N TYR A 202 22.00 12.94 -15.98
CA TYR A 202 22.17 13.09 -14.54
C TYR A 202 22.66 14.50 -14.19
N THR A 203 22.31 14.97 -13.01
CA THR A 203 22.87 16.18 -12.40
C THR A 203 24.31 15.90 -11.93
N ALA A 204 25.06 16.94 -11.56
CA ALA A 204 26.39 16.79 -10.99
C ALA A 204 26.39 15.97 -9.68
N ASN A 205 25.30 16.03 -8.92
CA ASN A 205 25.12 15.29 -7.66
C ASN A 205 24.63 13.85 -7.87
N GLY A 206 24.42 13.42 -9.13
CA GLY A 206 24.05 12.05 -9.45
C GLY A 206 22.55 11.77 -9.57
N ASN A 207 21.68 12.73 -9.27
CA ASN A 207 20.22 12.60 -9.46
C ASN A 207 19.88 12.55 -10.95
N VAL A 208 18.79 11.85 -11.31
CA VAL A 208 18.28 11.84 -12.70
C VAL A 208 17.78 13.23 -13.06
N LYS A 209 18.43 13.88 -14.02
CA LYS A 209 18.07 15.20 -14.54
C LYS A 209 16.99 15.11 -15.60
N SER A 210 17.03 14.10 -16.45
CA SER A 210 16.01 13.89 -17.48
C SER A 210 15.94 12.44 -17.94
N VAL A 211 14.77 12.06 -18.42
CA VAL A 211 14.50 10.77 -19.08
C VAL A 211 13.95 11.07 -20.46
N GLN A 212 14.60 10.59 -21.52
CA GLN A 212 14.00 10.56 -22.85
C GLN A 212 13.18 9.28 -22.98
N ASN A 213 11.90 9.45 -23.28
CA ASN A 213 10.92 8.38 -23.47
C ASN A 213 11.07 7.75 -24.87
N PRO A 214 10.48 6.56 -25.11
CA PRO A 214 10.62 5.84 -26.37
C PRO A 214 10.11 6.60 -27.61
N ASN A 215 9.18 7.54 -27.42
CA ASN A 215 8.65 8.40 -28.48
C ASN A 215 9.54 9.63 -28.78
N GLY A 216 10.70 9.76 -28.14
CA GLY A 216 11.65 10.86 -28.32
C GLY A 216 11.42 12.09 -27.43
N SER A 217 10.25 12.21 -26.81
CA SER A 217 9.95 13.25 -25.82
C SER A 217 10.81 13.09 -24.56
N SER A 218 11.06 14.17 -23.84
CA SER A 218 11.78 14.14 -22.57
C SER A 218 10.90 14.53 -21.39
N THR A 219 11.12 13.87 -20.27
CA THR A 219 10.69 14.34 -18.95
C THR A 219 11.91 14.90 -18.22
N THR A 220 11.87 16.16 -17.80
CA THR A 220 12.97 16.83 -17.09
C THR A 220 12.62 17.09 -15.63
N TYR A 221 13.61 16.99 -14.75
CA TYR A 221 13.43 17.09 -13.30
C TYR A 221 14.37 18.14 -12.69
N THR A 222 13.83 18.94 -11.77
CA THR A 222 14.58 19.91 -10.97
C THR A 222 14.42 19.59 -9.50
N TYR A 223 15.50 19.74 -8.74
CA TYR A 223 15.56 19.41 -7.32
C TYR A 223 16.01 20.62 -6.50
N ASP A 224 15.63 20.66 -5.23
CA ASP A 224 16.18 21.60 -4.27
C ASP A 224 17.56 21.16 -3.73
N THR A 225 18.09 21.90 -2.75
CA THR A 225 19.38 21.62 -2.12
C THR A 225 19.37 20.40 -1.19
N GLN A 226 18.20 19.91 -0.78
CA GLN A 226 18.01 18.69 0.00
C GLN A 226 17.77 17.47 -0.90
N GLY A 227 17.70 17.67 -2.22
CA GLY A 227 17.48 16.62 -3.21
C GLY A 227 16.00 16.37 -3.53
N GLN A 228 15.07 17.12 -2.93
CA GLN A 228 13.63 16.96 -3.12
C GLN A 228 13.20 17.47 -4.50
N LEU A 229 12.28 16.77 -5.16
CA LEU A 229 11.79 17.13 -6.49
C LEU A 229 10.89 18.37 -6.44
N THR A 230 11.31 19.49 -7.02
CA THR A 230 10.53 20.73 -7.01
C THR A 230 9.77 20.98 -8.31
N LYS A 231 10.24 20.42 -9.43
CA LYS A 231 9.60 20.58 -10.73
C LYS A 231 9.84 19.38 -11.63
N ALA A 232 8.81 18.98 -12.37
CA ALA A 232 8.92 18.05 -13.49
C ALA A 232 8.23 18.62 -14.74
N VAL A 233 8.85 18.49 -15.91
CA VAL A 233 8.24 18.89 -17.19
C VAL A 233 8.17 17.65 -18.07
N ASP A 234 6.97 17.19 -18.38
CA ASP A 234 6.72 16.10 -19.31
C ASP A 234 6.35 16.67 -20.69
N GLU A 235 7.30 16.57 -21.64
CA GLU A 235 7.10 17.04 -23.02
C GLU A 235 6.06 16.20 -23.78
N ASN A 236 5.86 14.93 -23.43
CA ASN A 236 4.89 14.08 -24.11
C ASN A 236 3.45 14.55 -23.88
N TRP A 237 3.18 14.96 -22.64
CA TRP A 237 1.87 15.43 -22.19
C TRP A 237 1.77 16.96 -22.16
N ALA A 238 2.81 17.66 -22.63
CA ALA A 238 2.99 19.11 -22.48
C ALA A 238 2.54 19.60 -21.08
N THR A 239 2.96 18.87 -20.04
CA THR A 239 2.49 19.06 -18.67
C THR A 239 3.66 19.40 -17.76
N THR A 240 3.49 20.47 -16.98
CA THR A 240 4.47 20.88 -15.96
C THR A 240 3.90 20.66 -14.58
N TYR A 241 4.60 19.88 -13.75
CA TYR A 241 4.32 19.69 -12.33
C TYR A 241 5.24 20.55 -11.47
N ASN A 242 4.71 21.16 -10.42
CA ASN A 242 5.49 21.88 -9.41
C ASN A 242 5.13 21.37 -8.01
N TYR A 243 6.15 21.26 -7.17
CA TYR A 243 6.02 20.80 -5.80
C TYR A 243 6.72 21.78 -4.86
N THR A 244 6.13 22.02 -3.69
CA THR A 244 6.75 22.84 -2.65
C THR A 244 6.76 22.09 -1.32
N TYR A 245 7.75 22.41 -0.47
CA TYR A 245 7.99 21.72 0.79
C TYR A 245 8.27 22.73 1.91
N ASP A 246 7.96 22.35 3.14
CA ASP A 246 8.47 23.04 4.33
C ASP A 246 9.91 22.58 4.68
N ALA A 247 10.47 23.13 5.75
CA ALA A 247 11.82 22.79 6.21
C ALA A 247 11.94 21.36 6.79
N ALA A 248 10.82 20.71 7.14
CA ALA A 248 10.77 19.34 7.64
C ALA A 248 10.52 18.32 6.50
N GLY A 249 10.37 18.78 5.26
CA GLY A 249 10.09 17.94 4.10
C GLY A 249 8.61 17.56 3.97
N ASN A 250 7.69 18.28 4.62
CA ASN A 250 6.26 18.13 4.35
C ASN A 250 5.91 18.80 3.03
N ILE A 251 5.26 18.06 2.13
CA ILE A 251 4.74 18.62 0.87
C ILE A 251 3.64 19.63 1.17
N LEU A 252 3.77 20.86 0.68
CA LEU A 252 2.83 21.97 0.89
C LEU A 252 1.89 22.18 -0.29
N SER A 253 2.37 21.93 -1.51
CA SER A 253 1.56 22.00 -2.73
C SER A 253 2.03 21.03 -3.80
N LYS A 254 1.09 20.55 -4.62
CA LYS A 254 1.31 19.91 -5.93
C LYS A 254 0.46 20.68 -6.93
N SER A 255 1.06 21.35 -7.90
CA SER A 255 0.33 21.97 -9.00
C SER A 255 0.75 21.40 -10.34
N LEU A 256 -0.17 21.36 -11.29
CA LEU A 256 0.07 20.96 -12.66
C LEU A 256 -0.54 21.95 -13.63
N TRP A 257 0.11 22.13 -14.78
CA TRP A 257 -0.38 22.91 -15.90
C TRP A 257 -0.20 22.08 -17.18
N SER A 258 -1.27 21.90 -17.97
CA SER A 258 -1.22 21.22 -19.26
C SER A 258 -1.50 22.17 -20.41
N ASP A 259 -0.53 22.30 -21.33
CA ASP A 259 -0.65 23.17 -22.50
C ASP A 259 -1.65 22.64 -23.54
N PHE A 260 -1.90 21.33 -23.57
CA PHE A 260 -2.82 20.72 -24.54
C PHE A 260 -4.28 21.11 -24.30
N ASN A 261 -4.71 21.11 -23.04
CA ASN A 261 -6.10 21.32 -22.67
C ASN A 261 -6.35 22.69 -22.00
N GLY A 262 -5.29 23.48 -21.78
CA GLY A 262 -5.38 24.74 -21.01
C GLY A 262 -5.89 24.51 -19.58
N SER A 263 -5.61 23.33 -19.01
CA SER A 263 -6.12 22.90 -17.72
C SER A 263 -5.07 23.03 -16.62
N GLU A 264 -5.47 23.63 -15.51
CA GLU A 264 -4.68 23.74 -14.28
C GLU A 264 -5.26 22.82 -13.20
N GLY A 265 -4.39 22.12 -12.48
CA GLY A 265 -4.75 21.37 -11.29
C GLY A 265 -3.87 21.81 -10.13
N SER A 266 -4.44 21.91 -8.93
CA SER A 266 -3.69 22.24 -7.73
C SER A 266 -4.22 21.49 -6.51
N LEU A 267 -3.30 20.88 -5.77
CA LEU A 267 -3.51 20.32 -4.45
C LEU A 267 -2.74 21.16 -3.44
N SER A 268 -3.43 21.57 -2.39
CA SER A 268 -2.89 22.28 -1.23
C SER A 268 -2.96 21.38 0.00
N TYR A 269 -1.89 21.35 0.78
CA TYR A 269 -1.72 20.45 1.91
C TYR A 269 -1.66 21.29 3.19
N THR A 270 -2.44 20.91 4.20
CA THR A 270 -2.46 21.63 5.48
C THR A 270 -1.96 20.74 6.60
N TYR A 271 -1.04 21.28 7.39
CA TYR A 271 -0.49 20.70 8.61
C TYR A 271 -0.89 21.59 9.79
N GLY A 272 -0.84 21.07 11.00
CA GLY A 272 -1.23 21.86 12.18
C GLY A 272 -1.41 21.07 13.47
N ASN A 273 -0.91 19.83 13.52
CA ASN A 273 -0.89 19.07 14.76
C ASN A 273 0.42 19.35 15.50
N GLU A 274 0.31 19.89 16.71
CA GLU A 274 1.49 20.26 17.52
C GLU A 274 2.33 19.06 17.95
N SER A 275 1.69 17.91 18.18
CA SER A 275 2.36 16.66 18.59
C SER A 275 2.90 15.86 17.41
N TRP A 276 2.33 16.07 16.22
CA TRP A 276 2.66 15.38 14.97
C TRP A 276 2.80 16.39 13.82
N PRO A 277 3.94 17.11 13.73
CA PRO A 277 4.12 18.14 12.72
C PRO A 277 3.94 17.64 11.27
N ASP A 278 4.28 16.37 11.01
CA ASP A 278 4.23 15.78 9.66
C ASP A 278 2.86 15.19 9.26
N LEU A 279 1.89 15.27 10.18
CA LEU A 279 0.56 14.70 9.98
C LEU A 279 -0.31 15.63 9.13
N LEU A 280 -0.77 15.11 8.00
CA LEU A 280 -1.61 15.84 7.07
C LEU A 280 -3.02 16.02 7.65
N THR A 281 -3.42 17.25 7.90
CA THR A 281 -4.74 17.55 8.49
C THR A 281 -5.80 17.85 7.42
N ALA A 282 -5.40 18.28 6.23
CA ALA A 282 -6.31 18.52 5.11
C ALA A 282 -5.61 18.49 3.74
N VAL A 283 -6.38 18.11 2.72
CA VAL A 283 -6.04 18.29 1.29
C VAL A 283 -7.13 19.15 0.66
N ASN A 284 -6.78 20.28 0.04
CA ASN A 284 -7.74 21.23 -0.55
C ASN A 284 -8.87 21.64 0.42
N GLY A 285 -8.53 21.80 1.70
CA GLY A 285 -9.48 22.13 2.77
C GLY A 285 -10.37 20.96 3.25
N GLN A 286 -10.35 19.82 2.55
CA GLN A 286 -11.04 18.62 2.98
C GLN A 286 -10.26 17.96 4.14
N LYS A 287 -10.91 17.79 5.30
CA LYS A 287 -10.24 17.37 6.53
C LYS A 287 -10.04 15.85 6.59
N ILE A 288 -8.91 15.43 7.14
CA ILE A 288 -8.58 14.03 7.45
C ILE A 288 -8.67 13.84 8.97
N ALA A 289 -9.30 12.76 9.41
CA ALA A 289 -9.35 12.38 10.82
C ALA A 289 -8.50 11.14 11.07
N TYR A 290 -7.84 11.09 12.21
CA TYR A 290 -6.97 10.00 12.66
C TYR A 290 -7.52 9.32 13.91
N GLU A 291 -6.96 8.19 14.32
CA GLU A 291 -7.36 7.51 15.55
C GLU A 291 -7.32 8.49 16.75
N GLY A 292 -8.36 8.43 17.59
CA GLY A 292 -8.57 9.36 18.71
C GLY A 292 -9.38 10.62 18.34
N GLN A 293 -9.70 10.80 17.05
CA GLN A 293 -10.53 11.90 16.56
C GLN A 293 -11.90 11.42 16.07
N THR A 294 -12.77 12.37 15.71
CA THR A 294 -14.06 12.13 15.07
C THR A 294 -14.21 13.10 13.90
N TYR A 295 -14.69 12.60 12.76
CA TYR A 295 -15.01 13.41 11.59
C TYR A 295 -16.52 13.66 11.49
N ASN A 296 -16.92 14.92 11.34
CA ASN A 296 -18.28 15.31 11.01
C ASN A 296 -18.35 15.70 9.52
N SER A 297 -19.01 14.85 8.72
CA SER A 297 -19.15 15.04 7.27
C SER A 297 -19.99 16.25 6.89
N ALA A 298 -21.07 16.55 7.64
CA ALA A 298 -21.95 17.67 7.34
C ALA A 298 -21.26 19.03 7.53
N ALA A 299 -20.37 19.15 8.52
CA ALA A 299 -19.65 20.37 8.82
C ALA A 299 -18.21 20.40 8.26
N ASN A 300 -17.71 19.29 7.70
CA ASN A 300 -16.30 19.09 7.35
C ASN A 300 -15.34 19.49 8.50
N THR A 301 -15.64 19.03 9.72
CA THR A 301 -14.85 19.33 10.92
C THR A 301 -14.30 18.06 11.56
N VAL A 302 -13.18 18.21 12.27
CA VAL A 302 -12.53 17.14 13.04
C VAL A 302 -12.40 17.60 14.48
N SER A 303 -12.79 16.74 15.42
CA SER A 303 -12.67 16.97 16.87
C SER A 303 -11.93 15.80 17.54
N GLY A 304 -11.42 16.00 18.77
CA GLY A 304 -10.64 15.00 19.49
C GLY A 304 -9.12 15.15 19.33
N THR A 305 -8.37 14.29 20.00
CA THR A 305 -6.89 14.34 20.03
C THR A 305 -6.32 13.18 19.23
N VAL A 306 -5.34 13.45 18.37
CA VAL A 306 -4.66 12.40 17.61
C VAL A 306 -3.92 11.46 18.57
N VAL A 307 -4.20 10.17 18.45
CA VAL A 307 -3.58 9.09 19.22
C VAL A 307 -2.46 8.44 18.39
N SER A 308 -2.71 8.16 17.12
CA SER A 308 -1.77 7.51 16.20
C SER A 308 -1.73 8.22 14.84
N GLY A 309 -0.74 7.87 14.02
CA GLY A 309 -0.63 8.33 12.62
C GLY A 309 -1.52 7.56 11.64
N ASN A 310 -2.52 6.81 12.14
CA ASN A 310 -3.40 6.00 11.31
C ASN A 310 -4.70 6.77 11.00
N PRO A 311 -5.02 7.05 9.73
CA PRO A 311 -6.23 7.78 9.37
C PRO A 311 -7.46 6.89 9.59
N ILE A 312 -8.53 7.42 10.18
CA ILE A 312 -9.84 6.73 10.29
C ILE A 312 -10.86 7.26 9.28
N SER A 313 -10.62 8.46 8.73
CA SER A 313 -11.41 9.01 7.65
C SER A 313 -10.52 9.81 6.71
N TYR A 314 -10.43 9.35 5.47
CA TYR A 314 -9.47 9.79 4.46
C TYR A 314 -10.16 9.93 3.10
N PHE A 315 -9.61 10.74 2.20
CA PHE A 315 -10.13 10.84 0.84
C PHE A 315 -9.08 10.40 -0.17
N ASN A 316 -9.52 9.62 -1.15
CA ASN A 316 -8.76 9.43 -2.37
C ASN A 316 -9.63 9.83 -3.57
N GLY A 317 -9.16 10.80 -4.36
CA GLY A 317 -9.98 11.46 -5.36
C GLY A 317 -11.25 12.07 -4.75
N ASN A 318 -12.42 11.67 -5.28
CA ASN A 318 -13.73 12.10 -4.78
C ASN A 318 -14.34 11.16 -3.74
N THR A 319 -13.67 10.04 -3.43
CA THR A 319 -14.18 9.00 -2.55
C THR A 319 -13.67 9.21 -1.13
N ARG A 320 -14.59 9.29 -0.17
CA ARG A 320 -14.25 9.24 1.24
C ARG A 320 -14.25 7.80 1.73
N TRP A 321 -13.13 7.39 2.27
CA TRP A 321 -12.93 6.11 2.93
C TRP A 321 -12.96 6.27 4.44
N SER A 322 -13.56 5.30 5.11
CA SER A 322 -13.43 5.06 6.55
C SER A 322 -12.52 3.86 6.76
N PHE A 323 -11.61 3.95 7.72
CA PHE A 323 -10.62 2.90 7.98
C PHE A 323 -10.65 2.44 9.43
N THR A 324 -10.36 1.17 9.64
CA THR A 324 -10.00 0.62 10.96
C THR A 324 -8.63 -0.03 10.90
N TRP A 325 -7.95 -0.06 12.04
CA TRP A 325 -6.56 -0.53 12.14
C TRP A 325 -6.44 -1.54 13.28
N GLU A 326 -5.55 -2.50 13.10
CA GLU A 326 -5.22 -3.53 14.08
C GLU A 326 -3.70 -3.68 14.22
N ASN A 327 -3.27 -4.36 15.30
CA ASN A 327 -1.86 -4.64 15.58
C ASN A 327 -0.98 -3.38 15.44
N GLY A 328 -1.48 -2.25 15.93
CA GLY A 328 -0.82 -0.95 15.88
C GLY A 328 -0.90 -0.20 14.55
N ARG A 329 -0.69 -0.84 13.39
CA ARG A 329 -0.58 -0.16 12.08
C ARG A 329 -1.07 -0.96 10.86
N GLN A 330 -1.62 -2.16 11.04
CA GLN A 330 -2.17 -2.96 9.93
C GLN A 330 -3.58 -2.46 9.61
N LEU A 331 -3.89 -2.24 8.33
CA LEU A 331 -5.21 -1.75 7.91
C LEU A 331 -6.19 -2.92 7.97
N ALA A 332 -7.10 -2.92 8.94
CA ALA A 332 -8.03 -4.05 9.13
C ALA A 332 -9.20 -3.97 8.15
N THR A 333 -9.84 -2.79 8.05
CA THR A 333 -10.97 -2.59 7.14
C THR A 333 -10.94 -1.23 6.45
N ALA A 334 -11.51 -1.17 5.25
CA ALA A 334 -11.79 0.04 4.51
C ALA A 334 -13.23 0.05 4.00
N SER A 335 -13.95 1.16 4.15
CA SER A 335 -15.32 1.26 3.63
C SER A 335 -15.64 2.62 3.04
N SER A 336 -16.51 2.65 2.03
CA SER A 336 -17.01 3.87 1.42
C SER A 336 -18.47 3.69 0.97
N SER A 337 -19.18 4.82 0.88
CA SER A 337 -20.55 4.88 0.36
C SER A 337 -20.63 6.00 -0.68
N ILE A 338 -20.84 5.62 -1.94
CA ILE A 338 -20.93 6.56 -3.08
C ILE A 338 -22.28 6.35 -3.76
N GLY A 339 -23.16 7.35 -3.64
CA GLY A 339 -24.51 7.29 -4.18
C GLY A 339 -25.28 6.09 -3.63
N ASN A 340 -25.67 5.17 -4.51
CA ASN A 340 -26.38 3.95 -4.15
C ASN A 340 -25.47 2.72 -4.00
N THR A 341 -24.16 2.91 -3.88
CA THR A 341 -23.20 1.81 -3.74
C THR A 341 -22.44 1.93 -2.43
N ASP A 342 -22.42 0.86 -1.65
CA ASP A 342 -21.57 0.73 -0.47
C ASP A 342 -20.49 -0.33 -0.77
N THR A 343 -19.24 0.01 -0.49
CA THR A 343 -18.09 -0.89 -0.64
C THR A 343 -17.45 -1.10 0.73
N THR A 344 -17.19 -2.34 1.09
CA THR A 344 -16.42 -2.73 2.29
C THR A 344 -15.29 -3.65 1.87
N ILE A 345 -14.13 -3.46 2.47
CA ILE A 345 -12.94 -4.23 2.23
C ILE A 345 -12.40 -4.69 3.59
N ASP A 346 -12.23 -5.99 3.74
CA ASP A 346 -11.60 -6.61 4.91
C ASP A 346 -10.23 -7.16 4.50
N TYR A 347 -9.20 -6.94 5.31
CA TYR A 347 -7.82 -7.38 5.06
C TYR A 347 -7.36 -8.36 6.13
N ALA A 348 -6.46 -9.27 5.77
CA ALA A 348 -5.74 -10.12 6.71
C ALA A 348 -4.26 -10.15 6.39
N TYR A 349 -3.42 -10.42 7.40
CA TYR A 349 -1.97 -10.38 7.31
C TYR A 349 -1.34 -11.63 7.94
N ASP A 350 -0.15 -12.02 7.44
CA ASP A 350 0.69 -13.02 8.09
C ASP A 350 1.53 -12.41 9.23
N LEU A 351 2.29 -13.28 9.90
CA LEU A 351 3.21 -12.90 10.98
C LEU A 351 4.28 -11.88 10.55
N ASN A 352 4.65 -11.83 9.27
CA ASN A 352 5.64 -10.86 8.76
C ASN A 352 5.00 -9.52 8.35
N GLY A 353 3.67 -9.38 8.52
CA GLY A 353 2.91 -8.21 8.13
C GLY A 353 2.56 -8.16 6.63
N TYR A 354 2.73 -9.25 5.88
CA TYR A 354 2.30 -9.33 4.50
C TYR A 354 0.81 -9.64 4.40
N ARG A 355 0.09 -8.87 3.58
CA ARG A 355 -1.34 -9.05 3.36
C ARG A 355 -1.63 -10.41 2.73
N THR A 356 -2.20 -11.36 3.45
CA THR A 356 -2.52 -12.71 2.97
C THR A 356 -3.87 -12.79 2.26
N SER A 357 -4.81 -11.90 2.59
CA SER A 357 -6.09 -11.82 1.90
C SER A 357 -6.69 -10.42 1.88
N LYS A 358 -7.64 -10.23 0.97
CA LYS A 358 -8.50 -9.06 0.88
C LYS A 358 -9.88 -9.51 0.40
N THR A 359 -10.95 -9.15 1.11
CA THR A 359 -12.32 -9.43 0.68
C THR A 359 -13.06 -8.13 0.40
N VAL A 360 -13.48 -7.93 -0.85
CA VAL A 360 -14.22 -6.74 -1.28
C VAL A 360 -15.70 -7.10 -1.44
N ILE A 361 -16.56 -6.45 -0.66
CA ILE A 361 -18.01 -6.58 -0.73
C ILE A 361 -18.60 -5.29 -1.28
N THR A 362 -19.23 -5.37 -2.45
CA THR A 362 -19.94 -4.25 -3.07
C THR A 362 -21.44 -4.50 -3.01
N LYS A 363 -22.17 -3.62 -2.32
CA LYS A 363 -23.63 -3.61 -2.24
C LYS A 363 -24.19 -2.47 -3.06
N THR A 364 -25.09 -2.78 -3.99
CA THR A 364 -25.81 -1.78 -4.78
C THR A 364 -27.26 -1.74 -4.36
N TYR A 365 -27.79 -0.54 -4.23
CA TYR A 365 -29.13 -0.25 -3.75
C TYR A 365 -29.97 0.41 -4.84
N GLU A 366 -31.28 0.27 -4.72
CA GLU A 366 -32.25 1.03 -5.50
C GLU A 366 -32.97 2.01 -4.58
N THR A 367 -33.21 3.23 -5.07
CA THR A 367 -33.96 4.24 -4.33
C THR A 367 -35.45 4.02 -4.60
N VAL A 368 -36.19 3.57 -3.59
CA VAL A 368 -37.63 3.32 -3.67
C VAL A 368 -38.39 4.45 -2.98
N PRO A 369 -39.41 5.05 -3.62
CA PRO A 369 -40.27 6.03 -2.96
C PRO A 369 -41.02 5.41 -1.78
N VAL A 370 -41.04 6.11 -0.65
CA VAL A 370 -41.87 5.75 0.52
C VAL A 370 -42.98 6.77 0.65
N HIS A 371 -44.23 6.32 0.53
CA HIS A 371 -45.40 7.16 0.63
C HIS A 371 -46.04 7.05 2.02
N ASN A 372 -46.19 8.18 2.70
CA ASN A 372 -46.96 8.29 3.93
C ASN A 372 -48.35 8.83 3.59
N TYR A 373 -49.35 7.95 3.57
CA TYR A 373 -50.73 8.31 3.23
C TYR A 373 -51.50 8.77 4.48
N VAL A 374 -52.17 9.91 4.37
CA VAL A 374 -53.18 10.34 5.33
C VAL A 374 -54.52 9.77 4.88
N THR A 375 -55.23 9.11 5.80
CA THR A 375 -56.51 8.47 5.51
C THR A 375 -57.67 9.35 5.93
N THR A 376 -58.59 9.64 5.01
CA THR A 376 -59.83 10.36 5.28
C THR A 376 -61.03 9.47 4.94
N VAL A 377 -61.92 9.24 5.90
CA VAL A 377 -63.15 8.48 5.65
C VAL A 377 -64.23 9.43 5.13
N VAL A 378 -64.69 9.19 3.90
CA VAL A 378 -65.81 9.89 3.27
C VAL A 378 -67.05 9.02 3.44
N ALA A 379 -67.99 9.47 4.27
CA ALA A 379 -69.24 8.74 4.49
C ALA A 379 -70.13 8.73 3.25
N ALA A 380 -70.84 7.63 3.02
CA ALA A 380 -71.81 7.52 1.94
C ALA A 380 -72.96 8.53 2.12
N THR A 381 -73.38 9.16 1.03
CA THR A 381 -74.55 10.04 0.98
C THR A 381 -75.71 9.33 0.27
N CYS A 382 -76.85 10.00 0.10
CA CYS A 382 -77.95 9.45 -0.68
C CYS A 382 -77.59 9.26 -2.16
N ASN A 383 -76.70 10.09 -2.71
CA ASN A 383 -76.44 10.19 -4.15
C ASN A 383 -75.07 9.63 -4.53
N GLU A 384 -74.12 9.61 -3.60
CA GLU A 384 -72.75 9.15 -3.82
C GLU A 384 -72.35 8.11 -2.75
N GLY A 385 -71.64 7.07 -3.19
CA GLY A 385 -71.08 6.06 -2.30
C GLY A 385 -69.99 6.62 -1.38
N GLY A 386 -69.80 5.98 -0.23
CA GLY A 386 -68.73 6.31 0.72
C GLY A 386 -67.46 5.56 0.39
N TYR A 387 -66.31 6.08 0.82
CA TYR A 387 -65.00 5.45 0.61
C TYR A 387 -63.98 5.97 1.63
N THR A 388 -62.94 5.19 1.88
CA THR A 388 -61.73 5.67 2.56
C THR A 388 -60.75 6.19 1.51
N LEU A 389 -60.40 7.47 1.58
CA LEU A 389 -59.43 8.11 0.71
C LEU A 389 -58.05 8.11 1.38
N HIS A 390 -57.03 7.66 0.67
CA HIS A 390 -55.63 7.65 1.09
C HIS A 390 -54.86 8.66 0.24
N GLU A 391 -54.31 9.71 0.85
CA GLU A 391 -53.62 10.80 0.14
C GLU A 391 -52.19 11.00 0.67
N CYS A 392 -51.17 10.96 -0.20
CA CYS A 392 -49.79 11.35 0.15
C CYS A 392 -49.56 12.81 -0.21
N ALA A 393 -48.69 13.47 0.55
CA ALA A 393 -48.28 14.86 0.29
C ALA A 393 -47.61 15.08 -1.10
N CYS A 394 -47.21 14.00 -1.80
CA CYS A 394 -46.66 14.05 -3.15
C CYS A 394 -47.73 14.08 -4.26
N GLY A 395 -49.01 14.08 -3.91
CA GLY A 395 -50.13 14.13 -4.86
C GLY A 395 -50.65 12.76 -5.32
N GLU A 396 -50.02 11.67 -4.89
CA GLU A 396 -50.54 10.31 -5.11
C GLU A 396 -51.72 10.03 -4.17
N SER A 397 -52.79 9.46 -4.70
CA SER A 397 -53.97 9.09 -3.92
C SER A 397 -54.65 7.83 -4.43
N TYR A 398 -55.29 7.09 -3.54
CA TYR A 398 -56.13 5.93 -3.88
C TYR A 398 -57.29 5.78 -2.91
N ARG A 399 -58.30 4.99 -3.28
CA ARG A 399 -59.51 4.76 -2.48
C ARG A 399 -59.62 3.29 -2.08
N THR A 400 -60.15 3.03 -0.89
CA THR A 400 -60.51 1.69 -0.39
C THR A 400 -61.87 1.72 0.31
N ASP A 401 -62.37 0.55 0.72
CA ASP A 401 -63.59 0.41 1.54
C ASP A 401 -64.81 1.10 0.91
N GLU A 402 -64.96 0.96 -0.41
CA GLU A 402 -66.07 1.58 -1.13
C GLU A 402 -67.41 0.97 -0.71
N THR A 403 -68.33 1.85 -0.32
CA THR A 403 -69.69 1.50 0.08
C THR A 403 -70.66 2.16 -0.88
N ALA A 404 -71.70 1.43 -1.28
CA ALA A 404 -72.72 1.98 -2.17
C ALA A 404 -73.40 3.21 -1.55
N ALA A 405 -73.91 4.10 -2.39
CA ALA A 405 -74.75 5.21 -1.94
C ALA A 405 -75.89 4.66 -1.07
N LEU A 406 -76.24 5.39 0.00
CA LEU A 406 -77.28 4.95 0.94
C LEU A 406 -78.67 4.88 0.29
N GLY A 407 -78.81 5.46 -0.91
CA GLY A 407 -80.06 5.64 -1.59
C GLY A 407 -80.95 6.65 -0.87
N HIS A 408 -82.03 7.02 -1.53
CA HIS A 408 -83.02 7.91 -0.94
C HIS A 408 -84.06 7.11 -0.16
N ASN A 409 -84.43 7.61 1.01
CA ASN A 409 -85.57 7.11 1.79
C ASN A 409 -86.68 8.16 1.79
N TYR A 410 -87.44 8.15 0.69
CA TYR A 410 -88.51 9.09 0.40
C TYR A 410 -89.76 8.81 1.23
N VAL A 411 -90.27 9.84 1.91
CA VAL A 411 -91.58 9.84 2.57
C VAL A 411 -92.42 10.98 2.01
N GLU A 412 -93.73 10.74 1.91
CA GLU A 412 -94.68 11.71 1.38
C GLU A 412 -94.76 12.95 2.29
N SER A 413 -94.51 14.13 1.72
CA SER A 413 -94.46 15.39 2.47
C SER A 413 -95.46 16.43 1.96
N GLY A 414 -96.24 16.10 0.92
CA GLY A 414 -97.30 16.92 0.32
C GLY A 414 -97.99 16.16 -0.83
N LEU A 415 -99.04 16.75 -1.42
CA LEU A 415 -99.72 16.15 -2.59
C LEU A 415 -98.70 15.91 -3.72
N GLU A 416 -98.47 14.64 -4.04
CA GLU A 416 -97.59 14.13 -5.10
C GLU A 416 -96.10 14.49 -4.95
N THR A 417 -95.68 15.02 -3.80
CA THR A 417 -94.28 15.39 -3.50
C THR A 417 -93.72 14.51 -2.39
N TYR A 418 -92.63 13.79 -2.69
CA TYR A 418 -91.95 12.91 -1.75
C TYR A 418 -90.59 13.49 -1.39
N THR A 419 -90.30 13.61 -0.09
CA THR A 419 -89.04 14.15 0.42
C THR A 419 -88.20 13.05 1.06
N CYS A 420 -86.93 12.95 0.69
CA CYS A 420 -85.99 12.02 1.29
C CYS A 420 -85.70 12.44 2.73
N THR A 421 -86.01 11.57 3.69
CA THR A 421 -85.74 11.79 5.13
C THR A 421 -84.27 12.00 5.47
N ARG A 422 -83.35 11.60 4.59
CA ARG A 422 -81.89 11.64 4.83
C ARG A 422 -81.20 12.87 4.25
N CYS A 423 -81.54 13.26 3.01
CA CYS A 423 -80.89 14.40 2.33
C CYS A 423 -81.82 15.58 2.05
N GLY A 424 -83.12 15.43 2.25
CA GLY A 424 -84.10 16.47 1.95
C GLY A 424 -84.41 16.66 0.47
N ASP A 425 -83.84 15.85 -0.44
CA ASP A 425 -84.21 15.87 -1.85
C ASP A 425 -85.70 15.59 -2.00
N THR A 426 -86.34 16.32 -2.90
CA THR A 426 -87.76 16.15 -3.19
C THR A 426 -87.93 15.72 -4.64
N TYR A 427 -88.84 14.79 -4.89
CA TYR A 427 -89.29 14.52 -6.24
C TYR A 427 -90.81 14.53 -6.29
N THR A 428 -91.33 15.03 -7.41
CA THR A 428 -92.76 15.06 -7.71
C THR A 428 -93.06 13.92 -8.67
N ASN A 429 -94.00 13.05 -8.30
CA ASN A 429 -94.29 11.86 -9.09
C ASN A 429 -95.08 12.23 -10.36
N HIS A 430 -94.39 12.47 -11.46
CA HIS A 430 -94.98 12.49 -12.80
C HIS A 430 -94.82 11.11 -13.45
N THR A 431 -95.94 10.49 -13.82
CA THR A 431 -95.94 9.19 -14.48
C THR A 431 -95.39 9.33 -15.91
N HIS A 432 -94.16 8.88 -16.14
CA HIS A 432 -93.55 8.83 -17.46
C HIS A 432 -93.85 7.46 -18.13
N SER A 433 -94.12 7.49 -19.44
CA SER A 433 -94.14 6.28 -20.27
C SER A 433 -92.87 6.27 -21.13
N TYR A 434 -92.05 5.23 -20.99
CA TYR A 434 -90.72 5.14 -21.60
C TYR A 434 -90.73 4.16 -22.78
N THR A 435 -89.92 4.47 -23.79
CA THR A 435 -89.52 3.53 -24.85
C THR A 435 -88.13 3.00 -24.49
N GLU A 436 -87.98 1.68 -24.43
CA GLU A 436 -86.72 1.03 -24.08
C GLU A 436 -85.86 0.73 -25.31
N THR A 437 -84.55 0.93 -25.22
CA THR A 437 -83.58 0.51 -26.24
C THR A 437 -82.34 -0.08 -25.57
N VAL A 438 -82.00 -1.33 -25.88
CA VAL A 438 -80.82 -2.00 -25.31
C VAL A 438 -79.59 -1.71 -26.17
N VAL A 439 -78.55 -1.14 -25.56
CA VAL A 439 -77.23 -0.88 -26.16
C VAL A 439 -76.25 -1.93 -25.63
N ALA A 440 -75.71 -2.77 -26.53
CA ALA A 440 -74.79 -3.84 -26.14
C ALA A 440 -73.39 -3.29 -25.78
N PRO A 441 -72.66 -3.93 -24.83
CA PRO A 441 -71.31 -3.50 -24.44
C PRO A 441 -70.29 -3.75 -25.55
N THR A 442 -69.31 -2.86 -25.67
CA THR A 442 -68.17 -3.01 -26.60
C THR A 442 -66.89 -3.35 -25.83
N CYS A 443 -65.73 -3.37 -26.51
CA CYS A 443 -64.45 -3.60 -25.83
C CYS A 443 -64.03 -2.43 -24.93
N THR A 444 -64.50 -1.22 -25.23
CA THR A 444 -64.03 0.02 -24.61
C THR A 444 -65.14 0.77 -23.87
N GLU A 445 -66.40 0.52 -24.21
CA GLU A 445 -67.57 1.17 -23.62
C GLU A 445 -68.54 0.14 -23.04
N ASP A 446 -69.13 0.49 -21.90
CA ASP A 446 -70.15 -0.33 -21.23
C ASP A 446 -71.43 -0.36 -22.06
N GLY A 447 -72.22 -1.43 -21.92
CA GLY A 447 -73.56 -1.54 -22.47
C GLY A 447 -74.61 -1.19 -21.42
N TYR A 448 -75.80 -0.80 -21.83
CA TYR A 448 -76.89 -0.40 -20.93
C TYR A 448 -78.23 -0.45 -21.65
N THR A 449 -79.33 -0.46 -20.88
CA THR A 449 -80.66 -0.22 -21.42
C THR A 449 -81.02 1.25 -21.22
N LEU A 450 -81.38 1.93 -22.29
CA LEU A 450 -81.82 3.32 -22.28
C LEU A 450 -83.35 3.39 -22.26
N HIS A 451 -83.90 4.09 -21.28
CA HIS A 451 -85.32 4.39 -21.15
C HIS A 451 -85.55 5.85 -21.55
N ALA A 452 -86.16 6.11 -22.71
CA ALA A 452 -86.39 7.46 -23.22
C ALA A 452 -87.88 7.80 -23.26
N CYS A 453 -88.27 8.92 -22.64
CA CYS A 453 -89.64 9.43 -22.68
C CYS A 453 -89.77 10.59 -23.68
N ALA A 454 -90.92 10.69 -24.36
CA ALA A 454 -91.22 11.74 -25.34
C ALA A 454 -91.19 13.18 -24.76
N CYS A 455 -91.22 13.33 -23.43
CA CYS A 455 -91.09 14.61 -22.74
C CYS A 455 -89.62 15.09 -22.57
N GLY A 456 -88.64 14.33 -23.06
CA GLY A 456 -87.22 14.69 -23.02
C GLY A 456 -86.43 14.12 -21.85
N TYR A 457 -87.09 13.51 -20.86
CA TYR A 457 -86.43 12.78 -19.78
C TYR A 457 -86.02 11.38 -20.23
N SER A 458 -84.77 11.00 -19.95
CA SER A 458 -84.28 9.63 -20.12
C SER A 458 -83.36 9.22 -18.96
N TYR A 459 -83.30 7.92 -18.70
CA TYR A 459 -82.33 7.34 -17.76
C TYR A 459 -81.81 6.01 -18.31
N GLN A 460 -80.65 5.58 -17.82
CA GLN A 460 -80.01 4.33 -18.21
C GLN A 460 -80.00 3.39 -17.01
N ASP A 461 -80.28 2.11 -17.24
CA ASP A 461 -80.14 1.06 -16.22
C ASP A 461 -79.58 -0.23 -16.83
N ASN A 462 -79.48 -1.29 -16.01
CA ASN A 462 -78.97 -2.60 -16.42
C ASN A 462 -77.59 -2.52 -17.12
N ALA A 463 -76.69 -1.72 -16.55
CA ALA A 463 -75.35 -1.53 -17.09
C ALA A 463 -74.57 -2.85 -17.07
N VAL A 464 -74.06 -3.24 -18.24
CA VAL A 464 -73.16 -4.37 -18.42
C VAL A 464 -71.78 -3.82 -18.73
N SER A 465 -70.82 -4.08 -17.85
CA SER A 465 -69.45 -3.58 -17.99
C SER A 465 -68.86 -3.94 -19.36
N LYS A 466 -68.04 -3.02 -19.90
CA LYS A 466 -67.27 -3.20 -21.12
C LYS A 466 -66.57 -4.53 -21.10
N LEU A 467 -66.61 -5.22 -22.23
CA LEU A 467 -66.15 -6.61 -22.33
C LEU A 467 -64.64 -6.74 -22.08
N GLY A 468 -63.90 -5.63 -22.19
CA GLY A 468 -62.45 -5.61 -22.17
C GLY A 468 -61.86 -6.22 -23.44
N HIS A 469 -60.58 -5.91 -23.67
CA HIS A 469 -59.87 -6.49 -24.79
C HIS A 469 -59.44 -7.93 -24.49
N ARG A 470 -59.61 -8.82 -25.48
CA ARG A 470 -59.04 -10.17 -25.45
C ARG A 470 -57.92 -10.25 -26.47
N PHE A 471 -56.70 -10.03 -26.01
CA PHE A 471 -55.53 -9.96 -26.86
C PHE A 471 -54.95 -11.35 -27.19
N ILE A 472 -54.55 -11.53 -28.44
CA ILE A 472 -53.69 -12.63 -28.90
C ILE A 472 -52.40 -12.04 -29.47
N VAL A 473 -51.30 -12.77 -29.36
CA VAL A 473 -50.03 -12.39 -30.01
C VAL A 473 -50.17 -12.67 -31.51
N ILE A 474 -49.78 -11.69 -32.32
CA ILE A 474 -49.82 -11.81 -33.79
C ILE A 474 -48.44 -11.68 -34.45
N ALA A 475 -47.42 -11.18 -33.73
CA ALA A 475 -46.03 -11.11 -34.18
C ALA A 475 -45.07 -10.92 -33.01
N GLU A 476 -43.86 -11.48 -33.11
CA GLU A 476 -42.74 -11.31 -32.18
C GLU A 476 -41.44 -11.06 -32.97
N ASP A 477 -40.60 -10.11 -32.52
CA ASP A 477 -39.35 -9.73 -33.19
C ASP A 477 -38.09 -9.97 -32.32
N GLY A 478 -38.24 -10.70 -31.22
CA GLY A 478 -37.17 -11.02 -30.28
C GLY A 478 -36.93 -9.97 -29.20
N SER A 479 -37.51 -8.77 -29.29
CA SER A 479 -37.46 -7.73 -28.25
C SER A 479 -38.85 -7.29 -27.78
N ASN A 480 -39.85 -7.33 -28.66
CA ASN A 480 -41.24 -6.99 -28.35
C ASN A 480 -42.22 -8.03 -28.89
N ALA A 481 -43.37 -8.14 -28.22
CA ALA A 481 -44.54 -8.87 -28.72
C ALA A 481 -45.63 -7.87 -29.14
N THR A 482 -46.24 -8.10 -30.31
CA THR A 482 -47.38 -7.33 -30.82
C THR A 482 -48.68 -8.09 -30.61
N TYR A 483 -49.61 -7.47 -29.91
CA TYR A 483 -50.88 -8.03 -29.47
C TYR A 483 -52.04 -7.44 -30.27
N ARG A 484 -53.01 -8.27 -30.68
CA ARG A 484 -54.26 -7.85 -31.33
C ARG A 484 -55.48 -8.35 -30.57
N CYS A 485 -56.44 -7.47 -30.29
CA CYS A 485 -57.70 -7.84 -29.67
C CYS A 485 -58.57 -8.63 -30.67
N THR A 486 -58.99 -9.83 -30.30
CA THR A 486 -59.85 -10.69 -31.15
C THR A 486 -61.29 -10.19 -31.26
N ARG A 487 -61.71 -9.25 -30.41
CA ARG A 487 -63.08 -8.71 -30.38
C ARG A 487 -63.24 -7.42 -31.19
N CYS A 488 -62.29 -6.48 -31.12
CA CYS A 488 -62.39 -5.18 -31.80
C CYS A 488 -61.24 -4.87 -32.78
N GLY A 489 -60.22 -5.73 -32.85
CA GLY A 489 -59.09 -5.54 -33.75
C GLY A 489 -58.01 -4.54 -33.30
N HIS A 490 -58.17 -3.86 -32.16
CA HIS A 490 -57.15 -2.95 -31.61
C HIS A 490 -55.82 -3.66 -31.40
N THR A 491 -54.69 -3.02 -31.76
CA THR A 491 -53.34 -3.58 -31.62
C THR A 491 -52.44 -2.72 -30.74
N TYR A 492 -51.55 -3.34 -29.97
CA TYR A 492 -50.45 -2.65 -29.27
C TYR A 492 -49.20 -3.54 -29.18
N THR A 493 -48.03 -2.93 -28.95
CA THR A 493 -46.72 -3.62 -28.89
C THR A 493 -46.07 -3.35 -27.54
N SER A 494 -45.51 -4.39 -26.91
CA SER A 494 -44.90 -4.29 -25.57
C SER A 494 -43.65 -5.19 -25.45
N PRO A 495 -42.64 -4.81 -24.63
CA PRO A 495 -41.44 -5.63 -24.41
C PRO A 495 -41.77 -6.98 -23.76
N ILE A 496 -41.05 -8.04 -24.15
CA ILE A 496 -41.21 -9.37 -23.56
C ILE A 496 -40.58 -9.37 -22.14
N SER A 497 -41.42 -9.44 -21.11
CA SER A 497 -40.96 -9.55 -19.72
C SER A 497 -40.61 -11.01 -19.40
N ILE A 498 -39.33 -11.29 -19.15
CA ILE A 498 -38.87 -12.58 -18.63
C ILE A 498 -39.25 -12.63 -17.14
N ILE A 499 -40.19 -13.51 -16.77
CA ILE A 499 -40.51 -13.80 -15.37
C ILE A 499 -39.41 -14.75 -14.86
N ASP A 500 -38.51 -14.24 -14.01
CA ASP A 500 -37.68 -15.08 -13.14
C ASP A 500 -38.57 -15.72 -12.05
N PRO A 501 -38.29 -16.95 -11.57
CA PRO A 501 -39.15 -17.68 -10.64
C PRO A 501 -39.31 -16.95 -9.30
N PRO A 502 -40.40 -17.21 -8.55
CA PRO A 502 -40.69 -16.51 -7.31
C PRO A 502 -39.62 -16.79 -6.25
N ASN A 503 -38.94 -15.73 -5.79
CA ASN A 503 -38.15 -15.75 -4.58
C ASN A 503 -39.03 -16.11 -3.35
N PRO A 504 -38.46 -16.79 -2.34
CA PRO A 504 -39.19 -17.18 -1.14
C PRO A 504 -39.72 -15.95 -0.36
N PRO A 505 -40.82 -16.10 0.41
CA PRO A 505 -41.44 -14.98 1.11
C PRO A 505 -40.48 -14.39 2.14
N VAL A 506 -40.23 -13.09 2.01
CA VAL A 506 -39.52 -12.28 3.00
C VAL A 506 -40.32 -12.34 4.31
N SER A 507 -39.68 -12.88 5.35
CA SER A 507 -40.23 -12.88 6.71
C SER A 507 -40.42 -11.44 7.20
N GLN A 508 -41.64 -11.13 7.61
CA GLN A 508 -41.98 -9.92 8.35
C GLN A 508 -41.10 -9.81 9.61
N TYR A 509 -40.35 -8.71 9.77
CA TYR A 509 -39.96 -8.22 11.09
C TYR A 509 -40.03 -6.70 11.17
N SER A 510 -40.86 -6.28 12.14
CA SER A 510 -40.94 -5.05 12.92
C SER A 510 -40.41 -3.76 12.32
N LEU A 511 -41.35 -2.91 11.90
CA LEU A 511 -41.22 -1.47 12.03
C LEU A 511 -41.09 -1.13 13.52
N GLY A 512 -39.92 -0.60 13.89
CA GLY A 512 -39.69 0.05 15.18
C GLY A 512 -40.36 1.41 15.22
N ASP A 513 -40.71 1.81 16.44
CA ASP A 513 -41.58 2.92 16.78
C ASP A 513 -41.18 4.31 16.23
N GLU A 514 -42.23 5.03 15.83
CA GLU A 514 -42.44 6.47 15.76
C GLU A 514 -41.30 7.41 15.29
N ALA A 515 -41.46 7.93 14.08
CA ALA A 515 -41.11 9.30 13.74
C ALA A 515 -42.30 9.99 13.05
N ALA A 516 -42.84 11.02 13.70
CA ALA A 516 -43.84 11.93 13.13
C ALA A 516 -43.20 12.81 12.04
N THR A 517 -43.03 12.27 10.83
CA THR A 517 -42.63 13.05 9.65
C THR A 517 -43.75 13.07 8.63
N THR A 518 -44.47 14.19 8.54
CA THR A 518 -45.48 14.46 7.50
C THR A 518 -44.80 14.77 6.16
N GLY A 519 -44.28 13.76 5.48
CA GLY A 519 -43.68 13.88 4.14
C GLY A 519 -43.48 12.53 3.46
N CYS A 520 -43.59 12.49 2.13
CA CYS A 520 -43.21 11.32 1.32
C CYS A 520 -41.66 11.32 1.22
N GLY A 521 -41.02 10.18 1.46
CA GLY A 521 -39.56 10.03 1.53
C GLY A 521 -39.03 9.07 0.46
N SER A 522 -37.76 8.69 0.58
CA SER A 522 -37.17 7.64 -0.25
C SER A 522 -36.26 6.76 0.60
N GLU A 523 -36.35 5.45 0.41
CA GLU A 523 -35.53 4.47 1.11
C GLU A 523 -34.59 3.75 0.13
N ARG A 524 -33.39 3.38 0.60
CA ARG A 524 -32.46 2.56 -0.17
C ARG A 524 -32.75 1.09 0.10
N VAL A 525 -33.20 0.36 -0.91
CA VAL A 525 -33.44 -1.09 -0.82
C VAL A 525 -32.29 -1.83 -1.48
N LEU A 526 -31.73 -2.84 -0.80
CA LEU A 526 -30.61 -3.64 -1.33
C LEU A 526 -31.04 -4.38 -2.60
N LYS A 527 -30.33 -4.13 -3.70
CA LYS A 527 -30.60 -4.72 -5.02
C LYS A 527 -29.66 -5.87 -5.34
N SER A 528 -28.37 -5.72 -5.03
CA SER A 528 -27.37 -6.73 -5.34
C SER A 528 -26.19 -6.65 -4.39
N THR A 529 -25.55 -7.80 -4.17
CA THR A 529 -24.26 -7.91 -3.48
C THR A 529 -23.30 -8.67 -4.39
N VAL A 530 -22.10 -8.14 -4.58
CA VAL A 530 -20.98 -8.81 -5.24
C VAL A 530 -19.86 -8.95 -4.23
N THR A 531 -19.25 -10.12 -4.16
CA THR A 531 -18.11 -10.39 -3.25
C THR A 531 -16.92 -10.85 -4.06
N GLU A 532 -15.76 -10.21 -3.89
CA GLU A 532 -14.48 -10.61 -4.45
C GLU A 532 -13.51 -10.98 -3.34
N GLU A 533 -13.08 -12.23 -3.30
CA GLU A 533 -12.12 -12.75 -2.31
C GLU A 533 -10.77 -12.93 -2.98
N HIS A 534 -9.77 -12.19 -2.50
CA HIS A 534 -8.39 -12.26 -2.94
C HIS A 534 -7.56 -13.02 -1.90
N SER A 535 -6.74 -13.96 -2.36
CA SER A 535 -5.70 -14.61 -1.56
C SER A 535 -4.34 -14.37 -2.19
N TYR A 536 -3.36 -14.05 -1.35
CA TYR A 536 -2.02 -13.66 -1.75
C TYR A 536 -0.99 -14.60 -1.15
N ILE A 537 -0.02 -15.00 -1.96
CA ILE A 537 1.08 -15.84 -1.53
C ILE A 537 2.39 -15.10 -1.77
N TYR A 538 3.16 -14.92 -0.71
CA TYR A 538 4.47 -14.28 -0.77
C TYR A 538 5.59 -15.29 -0.54
N ALA A 539 6.75 -15.05 -1.17
CA ALA A 539 7.99 -15.70 -0.76
C ALA A 539 9.16 -14.74 -0.94
N GLY A 540 10.04 -14.68 0.06
CA GLY A 540 11.16 -13.73 0.07
C GLY A 540 10.71 -12.29 -0.24
N GLY A 541 9.60 -11.87 0.39
CA GLY A 541 8.95 -10.56 0.23
C GLY A 541 8.41 -10.24 -1.16
N ARG A 542 8.25 -11.22 -2.06
CA ARG A 542 7.69 -11.05 -3.41
C ARG A 542 6.33 -11.73 -3.51
N LEU A 543 5.36 -11.08 -4.15
CA LEU A 543 4.04 -11.67 -4.43
C LEU A 543 4.18 -12.70 -5.53
N LEU A 544 4.09 -14.00 -5.21
CA LEU A 544 4.20 -15.07 -6.19
C LEU A 544 2.88 -15.40 -6.86
N ARG A 545 1.76 -15.34 -6.11
CA ARG A 545 0.44 -15.66 -6.62
C ARG A 545 -0.63 -14.79 -5.99
N GLU A 546 -1.59 -14.38 -6.81
CA GLU A 546 -2.89 -13.88 -6.39
C GLU A 546 -3.98 -14.80 -6.96
N THR A 547 -4.94 -15.20 -6.13
CA THR A 547 -6.17 -15.87 -6.58
C THR A 547 -7.37 -15.02 -6.20
N ILE A 548 -8.20 -14.70 -7.18
CA ILE A 548 -9.40 -13.86 -7.03
C ILE A 548 -10.62 -14.73 -7.32
N THR A 549 -11.51 -14.85 -6.33
CA THR A 549 -12.80 -15.54 -6.47
C THR A 549 -13.92 -14.50 -6.38
N THR A 550 -14.68 -14.33 -7.46
CA THR A 550 -15.80 -13.40 -7.52
C THR A 550 -17.11 -14.17 -7.47
N THR A 551 -17.93 -13.89 -6.45
CA THR A 551 -19.34 -14.29 -6.37
C THR A 551 -20.21 -13.13 -6.86
N ALA A 552 -20.79 -13.29 -8.05
CA ALA A 552 -21.68 -12.30 -8.66
C ALA A 552 -23.06 -12.28 -7.98
N ALA A 553 -23.84 -11.24 -8.26
CA ALA A 553 -25.17 -11.03 -7.65
C ALA A 553 -26.18 -12.17 -7.91
N ASN A 554 -26.01 -12.91 -9.01
CA ASN A 554 -26.85 -14.07 -9.35
C ASN A 554 -26.32 -15.40 -8.73
N GLY A 555 -25.32 -15.33 -7.84
CA GLY A 555 -24.68 -16.48 -7.22
C GLY A 555 -23.62 -17.19 -8.08
N THR A 556 -23.34 -16.69 -9.30
CA THR A 556 -22.28 -17.28 -10.15
C THR A 556 -20.91 -17.01 -9.54
N VAL A 557 -20.10 -18.06 -9.41
CA VAL A 557 -18.72 -17.96 -8.90
C VAL A 557 -17.74 -18.09 -10.06
N THR A 558 -16.78 -17.17 -10.13
CA THR A 558 -15.68 -17.21 -11.11
C THR A 558 -14.35 -17.06 -10.39
N THR A 559 -13.29 -17.65 -10.95
CA THR A 559 -11.95 -17.61 -10.35
C THR A 559 -10.92 -17.14 -11.36
N LYS A 560 -10.01 -16.27 -10.94
CA LYS A 560 -8.84 -15.81 -11.70
C LYS A 560 -7.58 -16.11 -10.89
N VAL A 561 -6.52 -16.55 -11.55
CA VAL A 561 -5.22 -16.79 -10.93
C VAL A 561 -4.15 -16.00 -11.68
N LEU A 562 -3.35 -15.25 -10.93
CA LEU A 562 -2.21 -14.48 -11.41
C LEU A 562 -0.95 -15.04 -10.75
N ASP A 563 -0.08 -15.64 -11.55
CA ASP A 563 1.23 -16.14 -11.13
C ASP A 563 2.33 -15.17 -11.59
N PHE A 564 3.13 -14.66 -10.67
CA PHE A 564 4.19 -13.71 -10.94
C PHE A 564 5.55 -14.39 -10.84
N ALA A 565 6.41 -14.15 -11.82
CA ALA A 565 7.81 -14.52 -11.77
C ALA A 565 8.69 -13.26 -11.79
N TYR A 566 9.86 -13.35 -11.17
CA TYR A 566 10.78 -12.25 -10.98
C TYR A 566 12.15 -12.59 -11.56
N ASP A 567 12.90 -11.58 -11.96
CA ASP A 567 14.31 -11.76 -12.32
C ASP A 567 15.21 -11.87 -11.07
N ALA A 568 16.50 -12.13 -11.31
CA ALA A 568 17.49 -12.23 -10.24
C ALA A 568 17.68 -10.93 -9.43
N GLN A 569 17.21 -9.78 -9.93
CA GLN A 569 17.23 -8.50 -9.24
C GLN A 569 15.94 -8.25 -8.44
N GLY A 570 14.95 -9.14 -8.55
CA GLY A 570 13.64 -9.00 -7.91
C GLY A 570 12.70 -8.05 -8.63
N THR A 571 12.98 -7.70 -9.89
CA THR A 571 12.03 -6.96 -10.73
C THR A 571 11.02 -7.95 -11.33
N PRO A 572 9.72 -7.61 -11.41
CA PRO A 572 8.73 -8.43 -12.10
C PRO A 572 9.19 -8.76 -13.52
N TYR A 573 9.21 -10.05 -13.86
CA TYR A 573 9.64 -10.58 -15.15
C TYR A 573 8.44 -11.00 -16.01
N SER A 574 7.54 -11.82 -15.46
CA SER A 574 6.35 -12.29 -16.16
C SER A 574 5.13 -12.41 -15.27
N LEU A 575 3.95 -12.34 -15.88
CA LEU A 575 2.64 -12.64 -15.30
C LEU A 575 1.99 -13.77 -16.11
N THR A 576 1.71 -14.90 -15.48
CA THR A 576 0.89 -15.97 -16.05
C THR A 576 -0.54 -15.84 -15.52
N TYR A 577 -1.49 -15.59 -16.41
CA TYR A 577 -2.89 -15.35 -16.08
C TYR A 577 -3.76 -16.54 -16.50
N THR A 578 -4.58 -17.02 -15.57
CA THR A 578 -5.56 -18.08 -15.78
C THR A 578 -6.95 -17.54 -15.46
N ASN A 579 -7.88 -17.63 -16.40
CA ASN A 579 -9.27 -17.17 -16.23
C ASN A 579 -10.23 -18.36 -16.22
N GLY A 580 -10.73 -18.72 -15.04
CA GLY A 580 -11.56 -19.92 -14.84
C GLY A 580 -10.81 -21.18 -15.27
N THR A 581 -11.41 -21.94 -16.19
CA THR A 581 -10.85 -23.18 -16.73
C THR A 581 -10.03 -22.98 -18.02
N ALA A 582 -9.83 -21.73 -18.46
CA ALA A 582 -9.02 -21.44 -19.64
C ALA A 582 -7.55 -21.81 -19.42
N SER A 583 -6.85 -22.16 -20.50
CA SER A 583 -5.41 -22.41 -20.44
C SER A 583 -4.65 -21.17 -19.96
N PRO A 584 -3.62 -21.33 -19.10
CA PRO A 584 -2.80 -20.21 -18.65
C PRO A 584 -2.10 -19.49 -19.82
N VAL A 585 -2.06 -18.15 -19.75
CA VAL A 585 -1.37 -17.31 -20.75
C VAL A 585 -0.32 -16.44 -20.04
N THR A 586 0.91 -16.49 -20.53
CA THR A 586 2.04 -15.73 -19.97
C THR A 586 2.29 -14.42 -20.74
N TYR A 587 2.45 -13.36 -19.97
CA TYR A 587 2.80 -12.01 -20.39
C TYR A 587 4.11 -11.57 -19.73
N TYR A 588 4.84 -10.67 -20.36
CA TYR A 588 6.18 -10.26 -19.93
C TYR A 588 6.22 -8.77 -19.64
N TYR A 589 6.82 -8.42 -18.50
CA TYR A 589 6.95 -7.04 -18.05
C TYR A 589 8.08 -6.32 -18.79
N ILE A 590 7.77 -5.11 -19.26
CA ILE A 590 8.74 -4.16 -19.78
C ILE A 590 8.76 -2.98 -18.81
N THR A 591 9.94 -2.69 -18.28
CA THR A 591 10.15 -1.65 -17.25
C THR A 591 11.12 -0.58 -17.70
N ASN A 592 10.94 0.64 -17.21
CA ASN A 592 11.98 1.67 -17.27
C ASN A 592 13.11 1.36 -16.25
N LEU A 593 14.13 2.22 -16.18
CA LEU A 593 15.24 2.07 -15.22
C LEU A 593 14.73 2.03 -13.78
N GLN A 594 13.78 2.89 -13.44
CA GLN A 594 13.15 3.00 -12.13
C GLN A 594 12.41 1.72 -11.70
N GLY A 595 12.03 0.86 -12.64
CA GLY A 595 11.24 -0.34 -12.36
C GLY A 595 9.74 -0.14 -12.52
N ASP A 596 9.32 1.02 -13.03
CA ASP A 596 7.93 1.25 -13.39
C ASP A 596 7.58 0.35 -14.57
N VAL A 597 6.50 -0.41 -14.43
CA VAL A 597 5.95 -1.22 -15.52
C VAL A 597 5.38 -0.28 -16.57
N THR A 598 6.02 -0.19 -17.73
CA THR A 598 5.56 0.67 -18.83
C THR A 598 4.72 -0.09 -19.84
N TYR A 599 5.03 -1.38 -20.04
CA TYR A 599 4.27 -2.24 -20.95
C TYR A 599 4.15 -3.68 -20.44
N LEU A 600 3.12 -4.38 -20.92
CA LEU A 600 3.06 -5.83 -20.97
C LEU A 600 3.05 -6.29 -22.42
N ILE A 601 3.86 -7.30 -22.73
CA ILE A 601 3.83 -7.99 -24.03
C ILE A 601 3.39 -9.45 -23.85
N ASN A 602 2.72 -10.02 -24.85
CA ASN A 602 2.45 -11.46 -24.88
C ASN A 602 3.67 -12.25 -25.36
N GLY A 603 3.59 -13.59 -25.35
CA GLY A 603 4.67 -14.46 -25.83
C GLY A 603 5.07 -14.30 -27.30
N GLY A 604 4.24 -13.63 -28.11
CA GLY A 604 4.54 -13.25 -29.50
C GLY A 604 5.12 -11.84 -29.65
N GLY A 605 5.40 -11.12 -28.55
CA GLY A 605 5.96 -9.77 -28.59
C GLY A 605 4.94 -8.66 -28.89
N THR A 606 3.64 -8.97 -28.89
CA THR A 606 2.59 -7.95 -29.06
C THR A 606 2.29 -7.27 -27.74
N MET A 607 2.26 -5.94 -27.72
CA MET A 607 1.88 -5.15 -26.55
C MET A 607 0.39 -5.32 -26.23
N VAL A 608 0.08 -5.67 -24.98
CA VAL A 608 -1.29 -5.94 -24.49
C VAL A 608 -1.71 -5.04 -23.32
N ALA A 609 -0.75 -4.31 -22.73
CA ALA A 609 -1.01 -3.21 -21.83
C ALA A 609 0.09 -2.14 -21.95
N SER A 610 -0.28 -0.89 -21.72
CA SER A 610 0.66 0.21 -21.50
C SER A 610 0.21 1.09 -20.33
N TYR A 611 1.20 1.67 -19.63
CA TYR A 611 0.98 2.54 -18.48
C TYR A 611 1.88 3.77 -18.57
N SER A 612 1.34 4.93 -18.18
CA SER A 612 2.11 6.15 -17.92
C SER A 612 1.81 6.69 -16.54
N TYR A 613 2.81 7.30 -15.93
CA TYR A 613 2.75 7.81 -14.56
C TYR A 613 3.26 9.24 -14.49
N ASP A 614 2.73 10.00 -13.55
CA ASP A 614 3.37 11.23 -13.09
C ASP A 614 4.66 10.88 -12.28
N PRO A 615 5.47 11.87 -11.90
CA PRO A 615 6.70 11.66 -11.13
C PRO A 615 6.53 10.86 -9.82
N TYR A 616 5.36 10.90 -9.20
CA TYR A 616 5.04 10.24 -7.93
C TYR A 616 4.26 8.93 -8.12
N GLY A 617 4.05 8.48 -9.36
CA GLY A 617 3.40 7.19 -9.64
C GLY A 617 1.89 7.27 -9.85
N GLN A 618 1.30 8.48 -9.91
CA GLN A 618 -0.11 8.64 -10.23
C GLN A 618 -0.33 8.26 -11.70
N ILE A 619 -1.19 7.28 -11.93
CA ILE A 619 -1.51 6.79 -13.27
C ILE A 619 -2.13 7.92 -14.10
N GLN A 620 -1.52 8.23 -15.24
CA GLN A 620 -2.02 9.23 -16.20
C GLN A 620 -2.80 8.57 -17.34
N GLN A 621 -2.33 7.42 -17.81
CA GLN A 621 -2.99 6.66 -18.85
C GLN A 621 -2.77 5.16 -18.68
N THR A 622 -3.79 4.40 -19.02
CA THR A 622 -3.73 2.95 -19.17
C THR A 622 -4.43 2.55 -20.46
N THR A 623 -3.79 1.71 -21.29
CA THR A 623 -4.45 1.16 -22.49
C THR A 623 -4.18 -0.33 -22.61
N GLY A 624 -5.08 -1.05 -23.30
CA GLY A 624 -4.93 -2.49 -23.57
C GLY A 624 -5.75 -3.39 -22.65
N SER A 625 -5.99 -4.62 -23.09
CA SER A 625 -6.88 -5.58 -22.41
C SER A 625 -6.34 -6.08 -21.07
N MET A 626 -5.01 -6.12 -20.90
CA MET A 626 -4.37 -6.56 -19.65
C MET A 626 -4.19 -5.42 -18.64
N ALA A 627 -4.50 -4.17 -19.02
CA ALA A 627 -4.16 -3.01 -18.21
C ALA A 627 -4.82 -3.02 -16.83
N GLN A 628 -6.11 -3.38 -16.79
CA GLN A 628 -6.90 -3.45 -15.55
C GLN A 628 -6.73 -4.77 -14.80
N ILE A 629 -6.18 -5.81 -15.44
CA ILE A 629 -5.98 -7.12 -14.82
C ILE A 629 -4.67 -7.13 -14.03
N ASN A 630 -3.61 -6.50 -14.54
CA ASN A 630 -2.30 -6.52 -13.89
C ASN A 630 -2.24 -5.52 -12.70
N PRO A 631 -1.97 -6.03 -11.47
CA PRO A 631 -1.86 -5.20 -10.29
C PRO A 631 -0.44 -4.62 -10.10
N LEU A 632 0.61 -5.24 -10.64
CA LEU A 632 1.99 -4.77 -10.49
C LEU A 632 2.26 -3.62 -11.47
N ARG A 633 2.36 -2.39 -10.96
CA ARG A 633 2.38 -1.15 -11.78
C ARG A 633 3.62 -0.29 -11.49
N TYR A 634 3.44 0.89 -10.91
CA TYR A 634 4.52 1.81 -10.56
C TYR A 634 5.54 1.12 -9.65
N ARG A 635 6.83 1.17 -10.00
CA ARG A 635 7.93 0.43 -9.32
C ARG A 635 7.72 -1.08 -9.13
N GLY A 636 6.73 -1.68 -9.79
CA GLY A 636 6.31 -3.05 -9.53
C GLY A 636 5.51 -3.23 -8.23
N TYR A 637 5.06 -2.13 -7.60
CA TYR A 637 4.17 -2.20 -6.44
C TYR A 637 2.79 -2.71 -6.84
N TYR A 638 2.11 -3.35 -5.87
CA TYR A 638 0.75 -3.80 -6.03
C TYR A 638 -0.22 -2.61 -5.96
N TYR A 639 -1.01 -2.40 -7.01
CA TYR A 639 -2.04 -1.37 -7.07
C TYR A 639 -3.41 -1.95 -6.72
N ASP A 640 -4.01 -1.49 -5.62
CA ASP A 640 -5.40 -1.80 -5.29
C ASP A 640 -6.32 -0.91 -6.14
N SER A 641 -7.03 -1.50 -7.10
CA SER A 641 -7.97 -0.79 -7.98
C SER A 641 -9.16 -0.20 -7.22
N ASP A 642 -9.51 -0.78 -6.07
CA ASP A 642 -10.71 -0.39 -5.32
C ASP A 642 -10.47 0.91 -4.55
N THR A 643 -9.31 1.03 -3.91
CA THR A 643 -8.93 2.21 -3.12
C THR A 643 -8.02 3.18 -3.87
N GLU A 644 -7.47 2.76 -5.02
CA GLU A 644 -6.48 3.48 -5.83
C GLU A 644 -5.16 3.76 -5.07
N PHE A 645 -4.81 2.91 -4.10
CA PHE A 645 -3.55 2.96 -3.39
C PHE A 645 -2.57 1.93 -3.91
N TYR A 646 -1.28 2.21 -3.71
CA TYR A 646 -0.26 1.18 -3.80
C TYR A 646 -0.05 0.53 -2.42
N TYR A 647 -0.10 -0.80 -2.37
CA TYR A 647 0.28 -1.57 -1.20
C TYR A 647 1.79 -1.87 -1.25
N LEU A 648 2.52 -1.31 -0.30
CA LEU A 648 3.96 -1.49 -0.14
C LEU A 648 4.20 -2.26 1.16
N GLN A 649 3.59 -3.43 1.31
CA GLN A 649 3.85 -4.37 2.41
C GLN A 649 3.52 -3.84 3.82
N SER A 650 4.32 -2.94 4.38
CA SER A 650 4.07 -2.36 5.70
C SER A 650 3.11 -1.16 5.69
N ARG A 651 2.92 -0.50 4.53
CA ARG A 651 2.09 0.71 4.39
C ARG A 651 1.35 0.82 3.07
N TYR A 652 0.41 1.77 3.04
CA TYR A 652 -0.35 2.15 1.85
C TYR A 652 0.09 3.53 1.35
N TYR A 653 0.44 3.60 0.08
CA TYR A 653 0.94 4.80 -0.59
C TYR A 653 -0.14 5.38 -1.51
N ASP A 654 -0.45 6.66 -1.30
CA ASP A 654 -1.34 7.43 -2.15
C ASP A 654 -0.52 8.31 -3.10
N ALA A 655 -0.45 7.87 -4.36
CA ALA A 655 0.29 8.58 -5.39
C ALA A 655 -0.38 9.88 -5.84
N ALA A 656 -1.70 10.02 -5.66
CA ALA A 656 -2.42 11.23 -6.02
C ALA A 656 -1.96 12.41 -5.14
N ILE A 657 -1.74 12.13 -3.85
CA ILE A 657 -1.27 13.13 -2.88
C ILE A 657 0.23 13.01 -2.52
N CYS A 658 0.96 12.12 -3.20
CA CYS A 658 2.41 11.99 -3.14
C CYS A 658 3.01 11.56 -1.79
N ARG A 659 2.28 10.78 -0.97
CA ARG A 659 2.75 10.32 0.35
C ARG A 659 2.07 9.05 0.84
N PHE A 660 2.63 8.44 1.90
CA PHE A 660 1.99 7.36 2.63
C PHE A 660 0.78 7.88 3.44
N ILE A 661 -0.26 7.05 3.55
CA ILE A 661 -1.49 7.41 4.28
C ILE A 661 -1.33 7.23 5.79
N ASN A 662 -0.51 6.26 6.21
CA ASN A 662 -0.22 5.97 7.61
C ASN A 662 1.27 6.19 7.94
N ALA A 663 1.55 6.44 9.21
CA ALA A 663 2.90 6.68 9.68
C ALA A 663 3.77 5.43 9.57
N ASP A 664 5.06 5.63 9.33
CA ASP A 664 6.08 4.59 9.47
C ASP A 664 6.25 4.11 10.93
N SER A 665 7.17 3.16 11.13
CA SER A 665 7.67 2.69 12.42
C SER A 665 7.99 3.83 13.37
N TYR A 666 7.12 4.05 14.38
CA TYR A 666 7.12 5.20 15.28
C TYR A 666 8.49 5.48 15.93
N ALA A 667 9.31 6.31 15.27
CA ALA A 667 10.69 6.58 15.67
C ALA A 667 10.81 7.94 16.38
N SER A 668 10.77 9.05 15.62
CA SER A 668 10.91 10.41 16.14
C SER A 668 10.29 11.42 15.20
N THR A 669 9.29 12.17 15.68
CA THR A 669 8.61 13.25 14.95
C THR A 669 9.23 14.64 15.20
N GLY A 670 10.32 14.72 15.97
CA GLY A 670 10.91 16.01 16.35
C GLY A 670 11.70 16.64 15.20
N GLN A 671 11.60 17.96 14.98
CA GLN A 671 12.30 18.71 13.91
C GLN A 671 13.81 18.90 14.13
N GLY A 672 14.47 18.01 14.89
CA GLY A 672 15.92 18.00 15.12
C GLY A 672 16.69 17.15 14.12
N PHE A 673 18.02 17.04 14.29
CA PHE A 673 18.93 16.25 13.43
C PHE A 673 18.55 14.76 13.28
N LEU A 674 17.74 14.22 14.20
CA LEU A 674 17.23 12.83 14.21
C LEU A 674 15.74 12.72 13.84
N GLY A 675 15.11 13.82 13.41
CA GLY A 675 13.73 13.84 12.93
C GLY A 675 13.61 13.27 11.54
N CYS A 676 12.61 12.43 11.31
CA CYS A 676 12.27 11.94 9.98
C CYS A 676 10.79 12.19 9.70
N ASN A 677 10.49 12.66 8.48
CA ASN A 677 9.12 12.73 8.03
C ASN A 677 8.56 11.31 7.89
N MET A 678 7.65 10.94 8.79
CA MET A 678 7.11 9.60 8.93
C MET A 678 6.16 9.17 7.78
N PHE A 679 5.86 10.07 6.85
CA PHE A 679 4.89 9.84 5.78
C PHE A 679 5.44 10.14 4.38
N ALA A 680 6.60 10.78 4.28
CA ALA A 680 7.18 11.16 3.00
C ALA A 680 7.57 9.93 2.18
N TYR A 681 7.03 9.83 0.96
CA TYR A 681 7.45 8.80 0.02
C TYR A 681 8.82 9.14 -0.56
N CYS A 682 9.77 8.20 -0.50
CA CYS A 682 11.08 8.33 -1.13
C CYS A 682 11.86 9.61 -0.76
N ARG A 683 11.63 10.17 0.45
CA ARG A 683 12.17 11.47 0.89
C ARG A 683 11.93 12.60 -0.13
N ASN A 684 10.72 12.62 -0.71
CA ASN A 684 10.31 13.56 -1.76
C ASN A 684 11.21 13.53 -3.01
N SER A 685 11.94 12.43 -3.23
CA SER A 685 12.86 12.23 -4.35
C SER A 685 12.46 10.98 -5.15
N PRO A 686 11.21 10.87 -5.63
CA PRO A 686 10.63 9.64 -6.16
C PRO A 686 11.22 9.21 -7.51
N ILE A 687 11.99 10.07 -8.18
CA ILE A 687 12.66 9.72 -9.44
C ILE A 687 13.91 8.88 -9.19
N PHE A 688 14.61 9.18 -8.09
CA PHE A 688 15.90 8.58 -7.78
C PHE A 688 15.81 7.44 -6.76
N ASN A 689 14.95 7.61 -5.74
CA ASN A 689 14.74 6.62 -4.69
C ASN A 689 13.59 5.66 -5.03
N GLU A 690 13.56 4.53 -4.34
CA GLU A 690 12.45 3.57 -4.30
C GLU A 690 12.24 3.11 -2.85
N ASP A 691 11.00 2.75 -2.51
CA ASP A 691 10.64 2.18 -1.22
C ASP A 691 10.07 0.78 -1.44
N PRO A 692 10.89 -0.28 -1.34
CA PRO A 692 10.48 -1.63 -1.71
C PRO A 692 9.54 -2.29 -0.70
N THR A 693 9.52 -1.83 0.55
CA THR A 693 8.83 -2.52 1.67
C THR A 693 7.89 -1.62 2.44
N GLY A 694 7.82 -0.33 2.08
CA GLY A 694 7.04 0.66 2.80
C GLY A 694 7.64 1.06 4.13
N ASP A 695 8.84 0.60 4.52
CA ASP A 695 9.45 0.94 5.81
C ASP A 695 10.49 2.05 5.67
N LEU A 696 10.67 2.83 6.74
CA LEU A 696 11.70 3.86 6.85
C LEU A 696 13.04 3.14 6.86
N ASP A 697 13.63 3.04 5.68
CA ASP A 697 14.93 2.46 5.49
C ASP A 697 15.97 3.35 6.20
N TRP A 698 16.36 3.00 7.43
CA TRP A 698 17.56 3.55 8.09
C TRP A 698 18.82 3.29 7.24
N GLY A 699 18.76 2.34 6.29
CA GLY A 699 19.73 2.07 5.25
C GLY A 699 19.63 2.94 3.98
N CYS A 700 18.65 3.85 3.83
CA CYS A 700 18.62 4.80 2.70
C CYS A 700 19.50 6.05 2.92
N LEU A 701 20.46 5.98 3.85
CA LEU A 701 21.71 6.72 3.73
C LEU A 701 22.70 6.06 2.74
N ILE A 702 22.38 4.86 2.22
CA ILE A 702 23.18 4.11 1.23
C ILE A 702 22.45 3.87 -0.10
N LYS A 703 21.11 3.93 -0.17
CA LYS A 703 20.35 3.92 -1.45
C LYS A 703 20.38 5.26 -2.21
N GLY A 704 21.46 6.01 -2.01
CA GLY A 704 21.86 7.24 -2.71
C GLY A 704 22.63 6.99 -4.02
N ALA A 705 22.76 5.73 -4.45
CA ALA A 705 23.19 5.35 -5.78
C ALA A 705 22.08 4.45 -6.32
N GLY A 706 21.53 4.80 -7.48
CA GLY A 706 20.32 4.19 -8.02
C GLY A 706 20.42 2.67 -8.20
N ARG A 707 19.46 2.12 -8.93
CA ARG A 707 19.62 0.82 -9.61
C ARG A 707 20.89 0.85 -10.48
N LEU A 708 22.01 0.64 -9.81
CA LEU A 708 23.27 0.31 -10.41
C LEU A 708 23.10 -1.16 -10.73
N VAL A 709 23.08 -1.43 -12.01
CA VAL A 709 23.44 -2.72 -12.54
C VAL A 709 24.95 -2.90 -12.31
N THR A 710 25.36 -2.88 -11.05
CA THR A 710 26.68 -3.33 -10.62
C THR A 710 26.66 -4.84 -10.75
N GLY A 711 27.72 -5.36 -11.38
CA GLY A 711 27.97 -6.78 -11.49
C GLY A 711 27.60 -7.53 -10.23
N ILE A 712 26.88 -8.61 -10.42
CA ILE A 712 26.64 -9.62 -9.41
C ILE A 712 28.00 -10.15 -8.98
N THR A 713 28.50 -9.71 -7.83
CA THR A 713 28.89 -10.66 -6.79
C THR A 713 27.60 -10.99 -6.05
N ALA A 714 26.96 -12.09 -6.42
CA ALA A 714 25.92 -12.71 -5.61
C ALA A 714 26.65 -13.25 -4.38
N VAL A 715 26.79 -12.42 -3.35
CA VAL A 715 26.90 -12.92 -1.99
C VAL A 715 25.48 -12.90 -1.47
N VAL A 716 24.70 -13.94 -1.80
CA VAL A 716 23.51 -14.28 -1.03
C VAL A 716 24.02 -14.79 0.30
N VAL A 717 24.31 -13.87 1.21
CA VAL A 717 24.51 -14.22 2.60
C VAL A 717 23.25 -13.79 3.33
N GLY A 718 22.33 -14.75 3.43
CA GLY A 718 21.69 -14.98 4.71
C GLY A 718 22.77 -15.48 5.67
N ALA A 719 23.50 -14.56 6.30
CA ALA A 719 24.13 -14.83 7.58
C ALA A 719 23.17 -14.29 8.61
N ALA A 720 22.44 -15.22 9.23
CA ALA A 720 22.04 -15.03 10.60
C ALA A 720 23.32 -14.73 11.41
N VAL A 721 23.46 -13.50 11.88
CA VAL A 721 24.15 -13.25 13.14
C VAL A 721 23.04 -12.97 14.14
N CYS A 722 22.63 -14.05 14.82
CA CYS A 722 21.80 -13.99 16.00
C CYS A 722 22.52 -13.15 17.07
N ILE A 723 22.10 -11.90 17.27
CA ILE A 723 22.30 -11.21 18.55
C ILE A 723 20.97 -10.55 18.93
N ALA A 724 20.24 -11.28 19.78
CA ALA A 724 19.24 -10.82 20.74
C ALA A 724 18.31 -9.64 20.37
N GLY A 725 17.07 -9.97 19.98
CA GLY A 725 15.86 -9.22 20.34
C GLY A 725 15.52 -7.95 19.55
N ALA A 726 14.85 -8.10 18.41
CA ALA A 726 13.93 -7.13 17.78
C ALA A 726 13.00 -7.87 16.78
N PRO A 727 11.74 -7.44 16.58
CA PRO A 727 10.72 -8.17 15.82
C PRO A 727 11.07 -8.30 14.33
N VAL A 728 10.53 -9.37 13.75
CA VAL A 728 10.77 -9.86 12.39
C VAL A 728 10.07 -8.96 11.37
N THR A 729 10.83 -8.07 10.73
CA THR A 729 10.51 -7.55 9.39
C THR A 729 11.82 -7.36 8.62
N MET A 730 11.77 -7.53 7.28
CA MET A 730 12.88 -7.37 6.31
C MET A 730 13.67 -8.65 5.95
N ILE A 731 13.06 -9.57 5.19
CA ILE A 731 13.79 -10.51 4.31
C ILE A 731 13.47 -10.18 2.85
N VAL A 732 14.11 -9.15 2.31
CA VAL A 732 14.46 -9.00 0.88
C VAL A 732 15.71 -8.11 0.82
N ALA A 733 16.66 -8.47 -0.04
CA ALA A 733 17.93 -7.76 -0.31
C ALA A 733 19.14 -8.13 0.57
N ALA A 734 19.43 -9.43 0.69
CA ALA A 734 20.76 -9.92 1.01
C ALA A 734 21.50 -10.29 -0.30
N GLY A 735 22.22 -9.32 -0.87
CA GLY A 735 23.01 -9.52 -2.09
C GLY A 735 23.99 -8.38 -2.41
N VAL A 736 23.72 -7.15 -1.93
CA VAL A 736 24.57 -5.98 -2.22
C VAL A 736 25.18 -5.35 -0.95
N THR A 737 24.80 -5.80 0.24
CA THR A 737 25.22 -5.19 1.52
C THR A 737 26.41 -5.85 2.20
N ILE A 738 26.88 -7.01 1.74
CA ILE A 738 27.91 -7.77 2.46
C ILE A 738 29.34 -7.43 2.01
N ALA A 739 29.50 -6.70 0.91
CA ALA A 739 30.78 -6.08 0.57
C ALA A 739 30.92 -4.62 1.07
N ALA A 740 29.89 -4.01 1.66
CA ALA A 740 29.96 -2.65 2.22
C ALA A 740 29.83 -2.63 3.75
N GLY A 741 28.94 -3.46 4.32
CA GLY A 741 28.81 -3.65 5.76
C GLY A 741 29.99 -4.41 6.38
N ALA A 742 30.39 -5.54 5.78
CA ALA A 742 31.60 -6.24 6.20
C ALA A 742 32.87 -5.41 5.97
N LEU A 743 32.85 -4.49 4.98
CA LEU A 743 33.95 -3.59 4.69
C LEU A 743 34.02 -2.41 5.67
N THR A 744 32.92 -2.03 6.31
CA THR A 744 32.92 -1.00 7.38
C THR A 744 33.45 -1.57 8.70
N VAL A 745 33.14 -2.84 9.00
CA VAL A 745 33.74 -3.60 10.11
C VAL A 745 35.21 -3.96 9.84
N ALA A 746 35.55 -4.26 8.57
CA ALA A 746 36.94 -4.43 8.12
C ALA A 746 37.73 -3.11 8.15
N ASN A 747 37.10 -1.96 7.89
CA ASN A 747 37.76 -0.65 7.98
C ASN A 747 38.01 -0.22 9.42
N GLY A 748 37.09 -0.49 10.36
CA GLY A 748 37.36 -0.27 11.79
C GLY A 748 38.51 -1.14 12.30
N SER A 749 38.55 -2.42 11.92
CA SER A 749 39.63 -3.34 12.31
C SER A 749 40.94 -3.12 11.55
N ALA A 750 40.91 -2.70 10.28
CA ALA A 750 42.08 -2.34 9.48
C ALA A 750 42.65 -0.97 9.87
N ASP A 751 41.84 0.01 10.26
CA ASP A 751 42.30 1.31 10.79
C ASP A 751 42.90 1.13 12.18
N ILE A 752 42.34 0.25 13.02
CA ILE A 752 42.91 -0.14 14.31
C ILE A 752 44.22 -0.92 14.12
N GLN A 753 44.31 -1.87 13.17
CA GLN A 753 45.56 -2.60 12.87
C GLN A 753 46.63 -1.73 12.20
N GLN A 754 46.25 -0.81 11.31
CA GLN A 754 47.16 0.14 10.67
C GLN A 754 47.67 1.18 11.68
N ALA A 755 46.82 1.58 12.65
CA ALA A 755 47.22 2.38 13.80
C ALA A 755 48.11 1.62 14.80
N ALA A 756 48.01 0.29 14.86
CA ALA A 756 48.75 -0.54 15.82
C ALA A 756 50.06 -1.14 15.28
N THR A 757 50.24 -1.31 13.96
CA THR A 757 51.35 -2.10 13.38
C THR A 757 52.01 -1.53 12.12
N GLY A 758 51.40 -0.55 11.44
CA GLY A 758 51.89 -0.02 10.15
C GLY A 758 51.57 -0.89 8.91
N ASN A 759 51.00 -2.08 9.07
CA ASN A 759 50.52 -2.92 7.97
C ASN A 759 49.05 -2.62 7.63
N ASN A 760 48.71 -2.62 6.34
CA ASN A 760 47.33 -2.41 5.88
C ASN A 760 46.85 -3.62 5.08
N TYR A 761 45.99 -4.44 5.71
CA TYR A 761 45.46 -5.67 5.13
C TYR A 761 44.76 -5.44 3.78
N ILE A 762 44.04 -4.32 3.60
CA ILE A 762 43.34 -3.99 2.36
C ILE A 762 44.34 -3.58 1.26
N ARG A 763 45.31 -2.72 1.57
CA ARG A 763 46.39 -2.36 0.63
C ARG A 763 47.14 -3.60 0.19
N ASP A 764 47.53 -4.46 1.13
CA ASP A 764 48.47 -5.55 0.88
C ASP A 764 47.80 -6.81 0.31
N SER A 765 46.54 -7.09 0.69
CA SER A 765 45.80 -8.28 0.25
C SER A 765 44.79 -8.02 -0.87
N VAL A 766 44.22 -6.82 -0.95
CA VAL A 766 43.20 -6.45 -1.97
C VAL A 766 43.83 -5.64 -3.10
N PHE A 767 44.77 -4.74 -2.78
CA PHE A 767 45.47 -3.93 -3.78
C PHE A 767 46.91 -4.39 -4.06
N ASN A 768 47.32 -5.58 -3.58
CA ASN A 768 48.66 -6.15 -3.74
C ASN A 768 49.81 -5.16 -3.45
N GLY A 769 49.66 -4.34 -2.40
CA GLY A 769 50.65 -3.33 -1.99
C GLY A 769 50.55 -1.99 -2.72
N ASN A 770 49.57 -1.78 -3.61
CA ASN A 770 49.45 -0.55 -4.40
C ASN A 770 48.88 0.62 -3.56
N GLN A 771 49.80 1.45 -3.05
CA GLN A 771 49.48 2.60 -2.19
C GLN A 771 48.62 3.67 -2.87
N SER A 772 48.79 3.90 -4.17
CA SER A 772 48.00 4.92 -4.91
C SER A 772 46.55 4.49 -5.10
N ALA A 773 46.30 3.21 -5.38
CA ALA A 773 44.95 2.65 -5.47
C ALA A 773 44.23 2.66 -4.11
N TYR A 774 44.94 2.31 -3.04
CA TYR A 774 44.44 2.40 -1.67
C TYR A 774 44.08 3.84 -1.26
N ASN A 775 44.89 4.84 -1.66
CA ASN A 775 44.63 6.25 -1.32
C ASN A 775 43.37 6.82 -2.03
N VAL A 776 43.06 6.34 -3.25
CA VAL A 776 41.84 6.69 -3.97
C VAL A 776 40.61 6.02 -3.32
N TYR A 777 40.76 4.75 -2.92
CA TYR A 777 39.74 4.00 -2.18
C TYR A 777 39.42 4.63 -0.82
N SER A 778 40.43 4.96 0.00
CA SER A 778 40.20 5.51 1.34
C SER A 778 39.59 6.93 1.31
N GLY A 779 39.95 7.76 0.34
CA GLY A 779 39.33 9.07 0.12
C GLY A 779 37.84 9.00 -0.25
N ALA A 780 37.43 7.96 -0.99
CA ALA A 780 36.03 7.72 -1.34
C ALA A 780 35.21 7.20 -0.14
N VAL A 781 35.79 6.30 0.67
CA VAL A 781 35.13 5.69 1.84
C VAL A 781 34.95 6.68 3.00
N GLU A 782 35.87 7.61 3.22
CA GLU A 782 35.72 8.67 4.24
C GLU A 782 34.50 9.57 4.00
N THR A 783 34.08 9.74 2.74
CA THR A 783 32.91 10.53 2.36
C THR A 783 31.61 9.85 2.80
N VAL A 784 31.64 8.53 3.00
CA VAL A 784 30.51 7.69 3.44
C VAL A 784 30.53 7.47 4.97
N ALA A 785 31.71 7.53 5.61
CA ALA A 785 31.88 7.19 7.03
C ALA A 785 31.32 8.21 8.04
N VAL A 786 30.92 9.42 7.62
CA VAL A 786 30.29 10.44 8.49
C VAL A 786 28.93 9.98 9.03
N ILE A 787 28.33 8.97 8.41
CA ILE A 787 26.97 8.50 8.73
C ILE A 787 26.98 7.15 9.49
N GLY A 788 28.02 6.33 9.34
CA GLY A 788 27.99 4.92 9.78
C GLY A 788 28.41 4.62 11.23
N THR A 789 28.95 5.58 11.98
CA THR A 789 29.57 5.27 13.30
C THR A 789 28.65 5.39 14.52
N ALA A 790 27.34 5.52 14.33
CA ALA A 790 26.37 5.47 15.43
C ALA A 790 25.99 4.04 15.87
N VAL A 791 26.29 3.01 15.06
CA VAL A 791 25.70 1.65 15.24
C VAL A 791 26.72 0.56 15.63
N CYS A 792 28.03 0.77 15.47
CA CYS A 792 29.02 -0.33 15.58
C CYS A 792 29.83 -0.37 16.89
N GLY A 793 29.33 0.20 17.99
CA GLY A 793 30.05 0.24 19.27
C GLY A 793 30.12 -1.07 20.08
N ASN A 794 29.51 -2.18 19.62
CA ASN A 794 29.24 -3.32 20.50
C ASN A 794 29.94 -4.66 20.18
N TYR A 795 30.89 -4.75 19.23
CA TYR A 795 31.33 -6.08 18.74
C TYR A 795 32.80 -6.53 18.88
N LEU A 796 33.72 -5.83 19.55
CA LEU A 796 35.09 -6.38 19.72
C LEU A 796 35.62 -6.19 21.15
N ARG A 797 35.48 -7.23 21.97
CA ARG A 797 36.16 -7.37 23.27
C ARG A 797 37.41 -8.23 23.09
N ASN A 798 38.58 -7.64 23.34
CA ASN A 798 39.71 -8.18 24.11
C ASN A 798 41.02 -7.53 23.64
N THR A 799 41.49 -6.49 24.37
CA THR A 799 42.89 -6.37 24.83
C THR A 799 43.22 -5.07 25.58
N CYS A 800 42.46 -3.97 25.43
CA CYS A 800 42.48 -2.77 26.30
C CYS A 800 41.18 -1.98 26.07
N THR A 801 40.38 -1.70 27.10
CA THR A 801 39.08 -1.00 26.95
C THR A 801 39.12 0.42 27.53
N MET A 802 38.51 1.40 26.86
CA MET A 802 38.05 2.61 27.54
C MET A 802 36.80 2.26 28.36
N LYS A 803 36.77 2.60 29.65
CA LYS A 803 35.55 2.52 30.45
C LYS A 803 34.76 3.82 30.22
N GLY A 804 33.60 3.71 29.58
CA GLY A 804 32.69 4.84 29.32
C GLY A 804 32.20 4.97 27.87
N ALA A 805 32.82 4.26 26.92
CA ALA A 805 32.44 4.25 25.51
C ALA A 805 31.42 3.15 25.18
N THR A 806 30.35 3.06 25.97
CA THR A 806 29.10 2.47 25.51
C THR A 806 28.31 3.58 24.82
N PRO A 807 27.71 3.36 23.63
CA PRO A 807 26.83 4.34 23.01
C PRO A 807 25.75 4.78 24.03
N GLY A 808 25.77 6.05 24.42
CA GLY A 808 24.84 6.62 25.41
C GLY A 808 25.39 6.90 26.81
N SER A 809 26.64 6.55 27.14
CA SER A 809 27.25 6.84 28.46
C SER A 809 28.46 7.79 28.45
N GLU A 810 28.76 8.43 27.32
CA GLU A 810 29.95 9.27 27.16
C GLU A 810 29.76 10.67 27.79
N GLY A 811 30.75 11.13 28.55
CA GLY A 811 30.88 12.56 28.85
C GLY A 811 31.24 13.32 27.56
N LYS A 812 30.56 14.42 27.25
CA LYS A 812 30.93 15.30 26.13
C LYS A 812 31.61 16.55 26.66
N THR A 813 32.69 16.98 26.02
CA THR A 813 33.30 18.28 26.31
C THR A 813 33.55 19.05 25.02
N THR A 814 33.53 20.38 25.09
CA THR A 814 33.84 21.24 23.96
C THR A 814 35.23 21.83 24.17
N LEU A 815 36.15 21.46 23.27
CA LEU A 815 37.49 22.01 23.26
C LEU A 815 37.45 23.42 22.72
N GLN A 816 38.13 24.35 23.38
CA GLN A 816 38.13 25.79 23.09
C GLN A 816 39.42 26.21 22.37
N PRO A 817 39.39 27.28 21.55
CA PRO A 817 40.59 27.84 20.94
C PRO A 817 41.71 28.12 21.95
N GLY A 818 42.95 27.78 21.58
CA GLY A 818 44.15 27.92 22.41
C GLY A 818 44.47 26.71 23.28
N GLN A 819 43.56 25.73 23.41
CA GLN A 819 43.88 24.48 24.11
C GLN A 819 44.87 23.64 23.30
N GLN A 820 45.84 23.04 23.98
CA GLN A 820 46.78 22.10 23.38
C GLN A 820 46.27 20.67 23.56
N LEU A 821 46.59 19.80 22.60
CA LEU A 821 46.20 18.40 22.56
C LEU A 821 47.36 17.56 22.05
N ASP A 822 47.49 16.34 22.56
CA ASP A 822 48.51 15.39 22.14
C ASP A 822 47.92 14.20 21.39
N ARG A 823 48.72 13.65 20.47
CA ARG A 823 48.42 12.41 19.75
C ARG A 823 49.64 11.53 19.58
N TYR A 824 49.51 10.26 19.96
CA TYR A 824 50.45 9.21 19.57
C TYR A 824 49.96 8.52 18.28
N GLY A 825 50.83 8.42 17.27
CA GLY A 825 50.56 7.76 15.99
C GLY A 825 50.21 8.70 14.83
N SER A 826 49.65 8.16 13.75
CA SER A 826 49.47 8.93 12.50
C SER A 826 48.33 9.96 12.58
N GLU A 827 48.40 11.02 11.77
CA GLU A 827 47.34 12.05 11.64
C GLU A 827 45.99 11.52 11.15
N TYR A 828 45.92 10.28 10.66
CA TYR A 828 44.68 9.66 10.19
C TYR A 828 43.79 9.12 11.31
N GLY A 829 44.33 8.96 12.52
CA GLY A 829 43.52 8.52 13.66
C GLY A 829 42.65 9.61 14.27
N ARG A 830 41.79 9.18 15.19
CA ARG A 830 40.65 9.94 15.73
C ARG A 830 40.68 10.14 17.25
N TYR A 831 41.80 9.78 17.89
CA TYR A 831 41.97 9.92 19.32
C TYR A 831 43.02 10.99 19.62
N LEU A 832 42.69 11.86 20.56
CA LEU A 832 43.52 12.93 21.12
C LEU A 832 43.53 12.77 22.65
N THR A 833 44.48 13.43 23.31
CA THR A 833 44.56 13.45 24.78
C THR A 833 45.08 14.80 25.25
N ASP A 834 45.08 15.03 26.56
CA ASP A 834 45.68 16.23 27.12
C ASP A 834 47.21 16.22 26.94
N PRO A 835 47.85 17.40 26.80
CA PRO A 835 49.29 17.50 26.63
C PRO A 835 50.07 16.82 27.75
N GLY A 836 51.08 16.03 27.40
CA GLY A 836 51.94 15.33 28.34
C GLY A 836 51.32 14.08 28.95
N THR A 837 50.15 13.63 28.49
CA THR A 837 49.57 12.35 28.92
C THR A 837 50.50 11.20 28.50
N SER A 838 51.00 10.46 29.48
CA SER A 838 51.99 9.41 29.23
C SER A 838 51.39 8.21 28.50
N ALA A 839 52.17 7.54 27.66
CA ALA A 839 51.71 6.43 26.82
C ALA A 839 51.07 5.27 27.60
N ASP A 840 51.50 5.05 28.84
CA ASP A 840 50.95 4.06 29.77
C ASP A 840 49.61 4.47 30.40
N GLN A 841 49.15 5.71 30.23
CA GLN A 841 47.81 6.16 30.66
C GLN A 841 46.78 6.11 29.52
N LEU A 842 47.21 5.74 28.32
CA LEU A 842 46.44 5.73 27.09
C LEU A 842 46.07 4.29 26.68
N ALA A 843 45.00 4.11 25.91
CA ALA A 843 44.60 2.82 25.35
C ALA A 843 45.53 2.41 24.18
N LEU A 844 46.80 2.12 24.47
CA LEU A 844 47.82 1.69 23.50
C LEU A 844 48.18 0.22 23.72
N THR A 845 48.46 -0.53 22.66
CA THR A 845 48.96 -1.90 22.78
C THR A 845 50.39 -1.94 23.34
N PRO A 846 50.79 -2.99 24.09
CA PRO A 846 52.17 -3.16 24.52
C PRO A 846 53.15 -3.10 23.34
N GLY A 847 54.14 -2.20 23.40
CA GLY A 847 55.15 -2.05 22.34
C GLY A 847 54.85 -1.00 21.26
N ASN A 848 53.90 -0.08 21.48
CA ASN A 848 53.63 1.02 20.54
C ASN A 848 54.87 1.92 20.31
N THR A 849 55.31 2.07 19.06
CA THR A 849 56.44 2.92 18.63
C THR A 849 56.01 4.19 17.87
N GLY A 850 54.74 4.59 17.97
CA GLY A 850 54.18 5.75 17.26
C GLY A 850 54.75 7.09 17.76
N ASN A 851 54.98 8.02 16.84
CA ASN A 851 55.45 9.37 17.18
C ASN A 851 54.37 10.16 17.93
N LEU A 852 54.76 10.91 18.96
CA LEU A 852 53.93 11.93 19.60
C LEU A 852 53.92 13.19 18.74
N THR A 853 52.74 13.71 18.43
CA THR A 853 52.54 15.00 17.78
C THR A 853 51.57 15.83 18.60
N SER A 854 51.95 17.08 18.90
CA SER A 854 51.11 18.03 19.63
C SER A 854 50.38 18.97 18.68
N TYR A 855 49.18 19.40 19.07
CA TYR A 855 48.29 20.25 18.30
C TYR A 855 47.73 21.37 19.17
N VAL A 856 47.44 22.51 18.56
CA VAL A 856 46.67 23.60 19.18
C VAL A 856 45.30 23.71 18.53
N VAL A 857 44.26 23.93 19.34
CA VAL A 857 42.89 24.17 18.88
C VAL A 857 42.76 25.60 18.36
N ASN A 858 42.29 25.75 17.13
CA ASN A 858 42.06 27.05 16.49
C ASN A 858 40.59 27.47 16.53
N LYS A 859 39.66 26.50 16.52
CA LYS A 859 38.20 26.72 16.54
C LYS A 859 37.56 25.77 17.55
N PRO A 860 36.48 26.16 18.24
CA PRO A 860 35.86 25.28 19.20
C PRO A 860 35.21 24.07 18.51
N PHE A 861 35.34 22.88 19.08
CA PHE A 861 34.64 21.67 18.62
C PHE A 861 34.39 20.67 19.75
N THR A 862 33.27 19.95 19.66
CA THR A 862 32.86 18.97 20.68
C THR A 862 33.49 17.61 20.42
N VAL A 863 34.02 17.01 21.49
CA VAL A 863 34.63 15.68 21.50
C VAL A 863 33.95 14.80 22.54
N SER A 864 33.95 13.50 22.28
CA SER A 864 33.56 12.51 23.29
C SER A 864 34.74 12.28 24.23
N THR A 865 34.48 12.19 25.52
CA THR A 865 35.51 11.96 26.57
C THR A 865 35.31 10.58 27.20
N GLY A 866 36.41 9.88 27.45
CA GLY A 866 36.40 8.60 28.17
C GLY A 866 37.67 8.39 28.97
N THR A 867 37.58 7.61 30.04
CA THR A 867 38.74 7.22 30.86
C THR A 867 39.19 5.81 30.47
N VAL A 868 40.49 5.62 30.24
CA VAL A 868 41.05 4.30 29.89
C VAL A 868 41.03 3.37 31.12
N ALA A 869 40.50 2.16 31.00
CA ALA A 869 40.50 1.19 32.09
C ALA A 869 41.93 0.64 32.33
N ALA A 870 42.26 0.31 33.58
CA ALA A 870 43.52 -0.37 33.90
C ALA A 870 43.56 -1.75 33.22
N CYS A 871 44.66 -2.05 32.52
CA CYS A 871 44.90 -3.36 31.91
C CYS A 871 45.55 -4.32 32.92
N GLU A 872 45.51 -5.64 32.66
CA GLU A 872 46.03 -6.70 33.55
C GLU A 872 47.54 -6.58 33.88
N TRP A 873 48.28 -5.64 33.28
CA TRP A 873 49.74 -5.49 33.43
C TRP A 873 50.23 -4.14 33.98
N GLY A 874 49.35 -3.26 34.45
CA GLY A 874 49.73 -1.94 35.00
C GLY A 874 49.00 -0.77 34.35
N ALA A 875 49.36 0.46 34.75
CA ALA A 875 48.54 1.68 34.78
C ALA A 875 47.53 1.87 33.62
N GLY A 876 46.36 2.40 34.00
CA GLY A 876 45.35 3.01 33.15
C GLY A 876 44.63 4.07 33.99
N GLY A 877 44.08 5.10 33.35
CA GLY A 877 43.45 6.22 34.06
C GLY A 877 43.51 7.58 33.37
N GLY A 878 44.10 7.68 32.17
CA GLY A 878 44.13 8.92 31.38
C GLY A 878 42.78 9.23 30.74
N VAL A 879 42.52 10.52 30.52
CA VAL A 879 41.37 11.02 29.75
C VAL A 879 41.74 11.06 28.27
N GLN A 880 40.92 10.44 27.44
CA GLN A 880 41.04 10.49 26.00
C GLN A 880 39.84 11.18 25.36
N TYR A 881 40.14 11.93 24.32
CA TYR A 881 39.18 12.61 23.47
C TYR A 881 39.02 11.83 22.17
N PHE A 882 37.80 11.41 21.87
CA PHE A 882 37.44 10.85 20.57
C PHE A 882 36.83 11.93 19.68
N THR A 883 37.36 12.06 18.47
CA THR A 883 36.90 12.98 17.45
C THR A 883 36.22 12.24 16.32
N TRP A 884 35.04 12.70 15.89
CA TRP A 884 34.28 12.09 14.79
C TRP A 884 34.96 12.21 13.42
N ARG A 885 36.00 13.07 13.31
CA ARG A 885 36.85 13.26 12.14
C ARG A 885 38.29 12.90 12.47
N SER A 886 39.08 12.47 11.49
CA SER A 886 40.52 12.29 11.67
C SER A 886 41.22 13.61 11.99
N VAL A 887 42.32 13.53 12.72
CA VAL A 887 43.17 14.69 13.05
C VAL A 887 43.60 15.43 11.78
N LYS A 888 43.92 14.71 10.70
CA LYS A 888 44.24 15.29 9.39
C LYS A 888 43.12 16.18 8.84
N ARG A 889 41.86 15.76 8.96
CA ARG A 889 40.69 16.56 8.54
C ARG A 889 40.50 17.76 9.47
N LEU A 890 40.72 17.60 10.77
CA LEU A 890 40.69 18.73 11.71
C LEU A 890 41.74 19.78 11.36
N ILE A 891 42.93 19.37 10.91
CA ILE A 891 43.96 20.28 10.38
C ILE A 891 43.48 20.93 9.08
N GLN A 892 42.99 20.15 8.11
CA GLN A 892 42.53 20.64 6.81
C GLN A 892 41.40 21.68 6.92
N PHE A 893 40.46 21.48 7.85
CA PHE A 893 39.35 22.42 8.10
C PHE A 893 39.73 23.54 9.08
N GLY A 894 40.97 23.54 9.57
CA GLY A 894 41.52 24.55 10.47
C GLY A 894 40.88 24.55 11.86
N PHE A 895 40.41 23.40 12.36
CA PHE A 895 39.97 23.24 13.75
C PHE A 895 41.15 23.11 14.69
N ILE A 896 42.23 22.47 14.25
CA ILE A 896 43.49 22.35 14.98
C ILE A 896 44.68 22.60 14.04
N SER A 897 45.85 22.86 14.59
CA SER A 897 47.11 22.89 13.82
C SER A 897 48.23 22.24 14.62
N PRO A 898 49.17 21.53 13.98
CA PRO A 898 50.33 20.99 14.68
C PRO A 898 51.16 22.11 15.30
N ILE A 899 51.72 21.85 16.48
CA ILE A 899 52.60 22.75 17.22
C ILE A 899 54.05 22.47 16.85
#